data_AF-L8YBH3-F1
#
_entry.id   AF-L8YBH3-F1
#
_cell.length_a   1.000
_cell.length_b   1.000
_cell.length_c   1.000
_cell.angle_alpha   90.00
_cell.angle_beta   90.00
_cell.angle_gamma   90.00
#
_symmetry.space_group_name_H-M   'P 1'
#
loop_
_entity.id
_entity.type
_entity.pdbx_description
1 polymer ?
#
loop_
_entity_poly.entity_id
_entity_poly.type
_entity_poly.pdbx_seq_one_letter_code
_entity_poly.pdbx_strand_id
1 'polypeptide(L)'
;MHRKKVDNRIRVLIENGVAERQRSLFVVVGDRGKDQCPYVSDEASAGPRRLPGLQGLRLLWQVVILHHMLSKAAVKARPSVLWCYKKELGFSSHRKKRMRQLQKKIRSGTLNVNQDDPFELFGAATDIRYCYYSETHKVLGNTFGMCVLQDFEALTPNLLARTVETVAGGGLVVILLRTVHSLKQLYTLTMDVHSRYRTEAHQDVVGRFNERFILSLASCKKCLVIDDQLNVLPISSHIATIEALPPQAPPSDLELQGLKEGLQDTQPVGVLVDCCKTLDQAKAVLKFIEAISEKTLRSTVALTAARGRGKSAALGLAIAGAVAFGYSNVFVTSPSPDNLHTLFEFVFKGFDALQYQEHLDYEVIQSLNPEFHKAVIRVNVFREHRQTIQYIHPADAVRLGQAELLVIDEAAAIPLPLVKSLLGPYLVFMASTINGYEGTGRSLSLKLIQQLRQQSAQSQVSTTAENRTTATARLASARTLHEVSLQESIRYAPGDAVEQWLNHLLCLDCLSLTPMVSGCPLPEACELYYVNRDTLFCYHKASELFLQRLMALYVASHYKNSPNDLQMLSDAPAHHLFCLLPPVPPTQNALPQVLAVVQVCLEGQISRQSILSSLSRGKKASGDLIPWTVSEQFQDPDFGGLSGGRVVRIAVHPDYQGMGYGSRALQLLQAYYQGHCPSLQEPGLKPCQEIHAVSSEAVGLLEEVISPRKDLPPLLLRLSERPAERLDYLGVSYGLTPGLPQFWKRAGFVPVYLRQTPKPEVLTTGAGNPVGDKLNSMTAGPRGPLLVQDVVFTDEMAHFDRERIPERVVHAKGAGAFGYFEVTHDITKYCKAKVFEHIGKRTPIAVRFSTVAGESGSADTVRDPRGFAVKFYTEDGNWDLVGNNTPIFFIRDAILFPSFIHSQKRNPQTHLKDPDMVWDFWSLRPESLHQVSFLFSDRGIPDGHRHMNGYGSHTFKLVNASGEAVYCKFHYKTDQGIKNLSVEDAARLSQEDPDYGLRDLFNAIATGNYPSWTFYIQVMTFQQAETFPFNPFDITKASLFKVWPHKDYPLIPVGKLVLNRNPVNYFAEVEQVAFDPSNMPPGIEPSPDKMLQGRLFAYPDTHRHRLGPNYLQIPVNCPFRARVANYQRDGPMCMLDNQGGAPNYYPNSFSAPDQQPSALEHCARCSTDVQRFNSTNEDNVTQVRDFYLNVLTEEQRRRLCQNIAGHLKDAQLFIQKKAVKNFTDVHPDYGARIQALLDKYNAEKPKNAIHTLVQPGSHLAAREKANL
;
A
#
# COMPACT_ATOMS: atom_id res chain seq x y z
N MET A 1 6.72 1.31 -55.93
CA MET A 1 6.82 2.52 -55.06
C MET A 1 6.00 3.65 -55.68
N HIS A 2 4.84 3.98 -55.13
CA HIS A 2 4.17 5.25 -55.44
C HIS A 2 4.80 6.36 -54.58
N ARG A 3 5.61 7.23 -55.18
CA ARG A 3 6.14 8.43 -54.50
C ARG A 3 5.05 9.51 -54.51
N LYS A 4 4.34 9.66 -53.40
CA LYS A 4 3.37 10.74 -53.20
C LYS A 4 4.04 11.92 -52.51
N LYS A 5 3.87 13.14 -53.05
CA LYS A 5 4.34 14.37 -52.38
C LYS A 5 3.46 14.63 -51.16
N VAL A 6 4.07 14.69 -49.98
CA VAL A 6 3.37 15.06 -48.74
C VAL A 6 2.98 16.54 -48.81
N ASP A 7 1.82 16.88 -48.25
CA ASP A 7 1.33 18.25 -48.18
C ASP A 7 2.32 19.15 -47.44
N ASN A 8 2.68 20.29 -48.04
CA ASN A 8 3.67 21.21 -47.49
C ASN A 8 3.23 21.82 -46.16
N ARG A 9 1.92 21.90 -45.89
CA ARG A 9 1.36 22.46 -44.65
C ARG A 9 1.84 21.73 -43.40
N ILE A 10 2.04 20.41 -43.49
CA ILE A 10 2.56 19.60 -42.37
C ILE A 10 3.96 20.07 -41.99
N ARG A 11 4.84 20.26 -42.98
CA ARG A 11 6.22 20.68 -42.76
C ARG A 11 6.30 22.11 -42.21
N VAL A 12 5.58 23.05 -42.84
CA VAL A 12 5.59 24.47 -42.44
C VAL A 12 5.08 24.63 -41.00
N LEU A 13 4.05 23.87 -40.60
CA LEU A 13 3.55 23.91 -39.22
C LEU A 13 4.59 23.45 -38.18
N ILE A 14 5.41 22.44 -38.52
CA ILE A 14 6.48 21.95 -37.65
C ILE A 14 7.61 22.99 -37.58
N GLU A 15 8.04 23.54 -38.72
CA GLU A 15 9.09 24.56 -38.78
C GLU A 15 8.71 25.83 -38.00
N ASN A 16 7.48 26.33 -38.18
CA ASN A 16 6.96 27.47 -37.42
C ASN A 16 6.87 27.18 -35.92
N GLY A 17 6.43 25.97 -35.53
CA GLY A 17 6.38 25.54 -34.13
C GLY A 17 7.77 25.59 -33.47
N VAL A 18 8.80 25.10 -34.17
CA VAL A 18 10.19 25.13 -33.68
C VAL A 18 10.73 26.55 -33.61
N ALA A 19 10.49 27.39 -34.64
CA ALA A 19 10.95 28.77 -34.69
C ALA A 19 10.37 29.63 -33.54
N GLU A 20 9.08 29.50 -33.28
CA GLU A 20 8.37 30.27 -32.24
C GLU A 20 8.44 29.62 -30.84
N ARG A 21 9.08 28.44 -30.71
CA ARG A 21 9.05 27.61 -29.50
C ARG A 21 7.63 27.34 -28.98
N GLN A 22 6.69 27.06 -29.88
CA GLN A 22 5.30 26.71 -29.58
C GLN A 22 5.00 25.26 -29.96
N ARG A 23 3.99 24.64 -29.34
CA ARG A 23 3.64 23.23 -29.60
C ARG A 23 2.71 23.12 -30.81
N SER A 24 2.78 21.98 -31.48
CA SER A 24 1.86 21.65 -32.58
C SER A 24 1.11 20.34 -32.28
N LEU A 25 -0.18 20.30 -32.61
CA LEU A 25 -1.07 19.17 -32.36
C LEU A 25 -1.43 18.47 -33.68
N PHE A 26 -1.25 17.17 -33.75
CA PHE A 26 -1.60 16.33 -34.89
C PHE A 26 -2.61 15.26 -34.48
N VAL A 27 -3.69 15.12 -35.23
CA VAL A 27 -4.70 14.07 -35.05
C VAL A 27 -4.69 13.19 -36.29
N VAL A 28 -4.37 11.91 -36.13
CA VAL A 28 -4.22 10.96 -37.25
C VAL A 28 -5.42 10.01 -37.29
N VAL A 29 -6.10 9.92 -38.44
CA VAL A 29 -7.31 9.12 -38.66
C VAL A 29 -7.07 8.05 -39.74
N GLY A 30 -7.20 6.74 -39.44
CA GLY A 30 -7.33 5.69 -40.47
C GLY A 30 -6.74 4.29 -40.18
N ASP A 31 -7.05 3.33 -41.08
CA ASP A 31 -6.42 1.98 -41.26
C ASP A 31 -6.34 1.57 -42.76
N ARG A 32 -6.63 2.46 -43.72
CA ARG A 32 -6.68 2.15 -45.17
C ARG A 32 -5.30 2.09 -45.84
N GLY A 33 -4.21 1.99 -45.09
CA GLY A 33 -2.89 1.61 -45.61
C GLY A 33 -2.74 0.14 -45.99
N LYS A 34 -3.82 -0.59 -46.32
CA LYS A 34 -3.72 -1.98 -46.81
C LYS A 34 -3.02 -2.06 -48.17
N ASP A 35 -3.14 -1.04 -49.01
CA ASP A 35 -2.77 -1.11 -50.43
C ASP A 35 -1.35 -0.60 -50.76
N GLN A 36 -0.55 -0.26 -49.75
CA GLN A 36 0.80 0.31 -49.97
C GLN A 36 1.97 -0.55 -49.47
N CYS A 37 1.72 -1.80 -49.07
CA CYS A 37 2.78 -2.79 -48.86
C CYS A 37 2.71 -3.87 -49.97
N PRO A 38 3.42 -3.69 -51.10
CA PRO A 38 3.41 -4.67 -52.20
C PRO A 38 4.35 -5.86 -51.93
N TYR A 39 4.38 -6.40 -50.71
CA TYR A 39 5.21 -7.57 -50.36
C TYR A 39 4.51 -8.50 -49.37
N VAL A 40 3.35 -8.99 -49.75
CA VAL A 40 2.94 -10.36 -49.43
C VAL A 40 2.51 -10.95 -50.76
N SER A 41 3.47 -11.56 -51.46
CA SER A 41 3.18 -12.34 -52.66
C SER A 41 2.22 -13.46 -52.31
N ASP A 42 1.17 -13.57 -53.11
CA ASP A 42 0.30 -14.72 -53.22
C ASP A 42 1.11 -16.02 -53.26
N GLU A 43 0.94 -16.88 -52.24
CA GLU A 43 0.98 -18.31 -52.43
C GLU A 43 -0.29 -18.91 -51.85
N ALA A 44 -1.16 -19.30 -52.76
CA ALA A 44 -2.34 -20.12 -52.51
C ALA A 44 -1.89 -21.52 -52.06
N SER A 45 -2.23 -21.93 -50.83
CA SER A 45 -2.67 -23.29 -50.45
C SER A 45 -2.53 -23.55 -48.93
N ALA A 46 -3.51 -23.15 -48.13
CA ALA A 46 -3.94 -23.83 -46.89
C ALA A 46 -5.05 -23.03 -46.18
N GLY A 47 -6.08 -23.72 -45.69
CA GLY A 47 -7.36 -23.18 -45.23
C GLY A 47 -7.35 -22.24 -44.00
N PRO A 48 -8.53 -21.70 -43.62
CA PRO A 48 -8.62 -20.52 -42.78
C PRO A 48 -8.55 -20.89 -41.29
N ARG A 49 -7.45 -20.54 -40.62
CA ARG A 49 -7.44 -20.29 -39.17
C ARG A 49 -7.20 -18.80 -38.93
N ARG A 50 -8.29 -18.05 -38.78
CA ARG A 50 -8.27 -16.63 -38.36
C ARG A 50 -7.86 -16.56 -36.88
N LEU A 51 -6.65 -16.06 -36.61
CA LEU A 51 -6.26 -15.56 -35.30
C LEU A 51 -6.62 -14.06 -35.23
N PRO A 52 -7.51 -13.61 -34.31
CA PRO A 52 -7.77 -12.19 -34.09
C PRO A 52 -6.65 -11.60 -33.23
N GLY A 53 -5.89 -10.62 -33.74
CA GLY A 53 -4.84 -9.96 -32.94
C GLY A 53 -3.81 -9.09 -33.68
N LEU A 54 -3.86 -8.97 -35.01
CA LEU A 54 -2.85 -8.25 -35.82
C LEU A 54 -3.33 -6.90 -36.39
N GLN A 55 -4.35 -6.27 -35.79
CA GLN A 55 -4.97 -5.05 -36.33
C GLN A 55 -4.26 -3.74 -35.91
N GLY A 56 -3.39 -3.71 -34.91
CA GLY A 56 -2.82 -2.46 -34.34
C GLY A 56 -1.45 -1.98 -34.85
N LEU A 57 -0.85 -2.60 -35.87
CA LEU A 57 0.57 -2.43 -36.20
C LEU A 57 0.91 -1.33 -37.23
N ARG A 58 -0.07 -0.61 -37.80
CA ARG A 58 0.15 0.18 -39.04
C ARG A 58 0.05 1.71 -38.93
N LEU A 59 -0.62 2.25 -37.90
CA LEU A 59 -0.59 3.69 -37.54
C LEU A 59 0.77 4.17 -37.01
N LEU A 60 1.66 3.21 -36.73
CA LEU A 60 2.98 3.42 -36.16
C LEU A 60 3.94 4.10 -37.15
N TRP A 61 3.71 3.92 -38.46
CA TRP A 61 4.57 4.46 -39.51
C TRP A 61 4.44 5.97 -39.68
N GLN A 62 3.24 6.53 -39.54
CA GLN A 62 3.01 7.97 -39.64
C GLN A 62 3.74 8.72 -38.52
N VAL A 63 3.81 8.13 -37.32
CA VAL A 63 4.55 8.67 -36.17
C VAL A 63 6.05 8.78 -36.49
N VAL A 64 6.63 7.80 -37.18
CA VAL A 64 8.04 7.82 -37.60
C VAL A 64 8.32 8.97 -38.56
N ILE A 65 7.43 9.20 -39.53
CA ILE A 65 7.59 10.27 -40.52
C ILE A 65 7.53 11.65 -39.84
N LEU A 66 6.57 11.87 -38.94
CA LEU A 66 6.45 13.10 -38.18
C LEU A 66 7.67 13.35 -37.28
N HIS A 67 8.18 12.31 -36.61
CA HIS A 67 9.40 12.41 -35.78
C HIS A 67 10.63 12.76 -36.63
N HIS A 68 10.75 12.18 -37.83
CA HIS A 68 11.83 12.49 -38.75
C HIS A 68 11.76 13.93 -39.26
N MET A 69 10.57 14.44 -39.58
CA MET A 69 10.36 15.85 -39.95
C MET A 69 10.74 16.79 -38.80
N LEU A 70 10.31 16.48 -37.58
CA LEU A 70 10.69 17.24 -36.39
C LEU A 70 12.21 17.25 -36.16
N SER A 71 12.85 16.09 -36.29
CA SER A 71 14.30 15.96 -36.11
C SER A 71 15.11 16.73 -37.15
N LYS A 72 14.55 16.95 -38.36
CA LYS A 72 15.17 17.79 -39.38
C LYS A 72 14.97 19.28 -39.13
N ALA A 73 13.83 19.68 -38.57
CA ALA A 73 13.53 21.07 -38.25
C ALA A 73 14.28 21.55 -36.98
N ALA A 74 14.52 20.66 -36.01
CA ALA A 74 15.24 20.98 -34.79
C ALA A 74 16.78 20.92 -35.00
N VAL A 75 17.49 22.03 -34.79
CA VAL A 75 18.97 22.12 -34.89
C VAL A 75 19.68 21.46 -33.68
N LYS A 76 18.94 20.96 -32.68
CA LYS A 76 19.45 20.36 -31.44
C LYS A 76 19.47 18.81 -31.49
N ALA A 77 19.93 18.18 -30.40
CA ALA A 77 19.89 16.73 -30.19
C ALA A 77 18.50 16.12 -30.50
N ARG A 78 18.48 14.87 -30.97
CA ARG A 78 17.25 14.15 -31.36
C ARG A 78 16.20 14.21 -30.23
N PRO A 79 14.94 14.58 -30.53
CA PRO A 79 13.91 14.75 -29.52
C PRO A 79 13.47 13.41 -28.91
N SER A 80 13.32 13.39 -27.58
CA SER A 80 12.78 12.25 -26.83
C SER A 80 11.27 12.10 -27.03
N VAL A 81 10.79 10.86 -26.95
CA VAL A 81 9.38 10.51 -27.24
C VAL A 81 8.71 9.90 -26.01
N LEU A 82 7.53 10.41 -25.66
CA LEU A 82 6.63 9.82 -24.67
C LEU A 82 5.53 9.02 -25.38
N TRP A 83 5.48 7.72 -25.15
CA TRP A 83 4.47 6.83 -25.74
C TRP A 83 3.48 6.35 -24.68
N CYS A 84 2.24 6.83 -24.77
CA CYS A 84 1.17 6.51 -23.82
C CYS A 84 0.15 5.54 -24.43
N TYR A 85 -0.18 4.47 -23.69
CA TYR A 85 -1.07 3.40 -24.14
C TYR A 85 -1.85 2.76 -22.98
N LYS A 86 -2.94 2.06 -23.29
CA LYS A 86 -3.83 1.43 -22.28
C LYS A 86 -3.31 0.08 -21.78
N LYS A 87 -3.19 -0.91 -22.66
CA LYS A 87 -2.77 -2.29 -22.33
C LYS A 87 -1.92 -2.93 -23.41
N GLU A 88 -2.32 -2.78 -24.67
CA GLU A 88 -1.68 -3.44 -25.81
C GLU A 88 -0.86 -2.44 -26.64
N LEU A 89 0.46 -2.55 -26.55
CA LEU A 89 1.35 -2.17 -27.64
C LEU A 89 1.39 -3.40 -28.55
N GLY A 90 1.04 -3.29 -29.83
CA GLY A 90 1.21 -4.39 -30.81
C GLY A 90 2.67 -4.87 -30.99
N PHE A 91 3.60 -4.44 -30.13
CA PHE A 91 5.02 -4.74 -30.09
C PHE A 91 5.56 -4.71 -28.64
N SER A 92 6.71 -5.33 -28.39
CA SER A 92 7.30 -5.39 -27.04
C SER A 92 8.03 -4.09 -26.67
N SER A 93 7.71 -3.47 -25.53
CA SER A 93 8.44 -2.31 -24.97
C SER A 93 9.88 -2.66 -24.55
N HIS A 94 10.14 -3.91 -24.17
CA HIS A 94 11.47 -4.34 -23.71
C HIS A 94 12.44 -4.59 -24.86
N ARG A 95 13.48 -3.75 -24.98
CA ARG A 95 14.49 -3.78 -26.07
C ARG A 95 15.10 -5.17 -26.29
N LYS A 96 15.55 -5.85 -25.23
CA LYS A 96 16.13 -7.21 -25.32
C LYS A 96 15.14 -8.26 -25.84
N LYS A 97 13.86 -8.19 -25.45
CA LYS A 97 12.83 -9.14 -25.88
C LYS A 97 12.49 -8.92 -27.35
N ARG A 98 12.46 -7.66 -27.80
CA ARG A 98 12.27 -7.29 -29.20
C ARG A 98 13.41 -7.79 -30.08
N MET A 99 14.66 -7.58 -29.67
CA MET A 99 15.83 -8.14 -30.37
C MET A 99 15.79 -9.67 -30.48
N ARG A 100 15.39 -10.37 -29.41
CA ARG A 100 15.24 -11.84 -29.46
C ARG A 100 14.13 -12.28 -30.42
N GLN A 101 13.01 -11.56 -30.49
CA GLN A 101 11.94 -11.83 -31.44
C GLN A 101 12.39 -11.58 -32.88
N LEU A 102 13.16 -10.51 -33.12
CA LEU A 102 13.73 -10.19 -34.43
C LEU A 102 14.75 -11.27 -34.86
N GLN A 103 15.65 -11.67 -33.96
CA GLN A 103 16.58 -12.79 -34.19
C GLN A 103 15.85 -14.10 -34.46
N LYS A 104 14.72 -14.36 -33.78
CA LYS A 104 13.90 -15.55 -34.05
C LYS A 104 13.27 -15.49 -35.45
N LYS A 105 12.76 -14.32 -35.86
CA LYS A 105 12.19 -14.08 -37.20
C LYS A 105 13.23 -14.17 -38.33
N ILE A 106 14.47 -13.76 -38.05
CA ILE A 106 15.62 -13.91 -38.96
C ILE A 106 16.00 -15.40 -39.07
N ARG A 107 16.09 -16.11 -37.93
CA ARG A 107 16.39 -17.55 -37.92
C ARG A 107 15.32 -18.40 -38.59
N SER A 108 14.05 -17.98 -38.55
CA SER A 108 12.94 -18.66 -39.23
C SER A 108 12.81 -18.30 -40.72
N GLY A 109 13.71 -17.47 -41.28
CA GLY A 109 13.72 -17.10 -42.71
C GLY A 109 12.60 -16.16 -43.15
N THR A 110 11.71 -15.75 -42.23
CA THR A 110 10.57 -14.85 -42.49
C THR A 110 10.94 -13.38 -42.67
N LEU A 111 12.20 -12.98 -42.39
CA LEU A 111 12.65 -11.59 -42.44
C LEU A 111 14.08 -11.53 -42.98
N ASN A 112 14.30 -10.76 -44.05
CA ASN A 112 15.61 -10.56 -44.66
C ASN A 112 16.50 -9.64 -43.81
N VAL A 113 17.78 -10.00 -43.65
CA VAL A 113 18.76 -9.28 -42.81
C VAL A 113 19.02 -7.82 -43.26
N ASN A 114 18.72 -7.51 -44.53
CA ASN A 114 18.94 -6.18 -45.13
C ASN A 114 17.66 -5.35 -45.30
N GLN A 115 16.50 -5.84 -44.82
CA GLN A 115 15.23 -5.10 -44.87
C GLN A 115 14.81 -4.72 -43.44
N ASP A 116 15.31 -3.58 -42.98
CA ASP A 116 14.89 -3.02 -41.69
C ASP A 116 13.57 -2.26 -41.85
N ASP A 117 12.58 -2.61 -41.04
CA ASP A 117 11.35 -1.82 -40.89
C ASP A 117 11.72 -0.46 -40.24
N PRO A 118 11.40 0.68 -40.88
CA PRO A 118 11.62 2.02 -40.32
C PRO A 118 11.07 2.22 -38.90
N PHE A 119 10.00 1.52 -38.53
CA PHE A 119 9.48 1.57 -37.16
C PHE A 119 10.39 0.84 -36.15
N GLU A 120 11.01 -0.26 -36.55
CA GLU A 120 11.96 -0.99 -35.70
C GLU A 120 13.26 -0.17 -35.52
N LEU A 121 13.72 0.49 -36.59
CA LEU A 121 14.85 1.42 -36.52
C LEU A 121 14.54 2.61 -35.62
N PHE A 122 13.34 3.20 -35.75
CA PHE A 122 12.85 4.24 -34.86
C PHE A 122 12.86 3.78 -33.39
N GLY A 123 12.28 2.61 -33.10
CA GLY A 123 12.23 2.06 -31.75
C GLY A 123 13.59 1.69 -31.14
N ALA A 124 14.60 1.40 -31.95
CA ALA A 124 15.95 1.07 -31.50
C ALA A 124 16.85 2.30 -31.34
N ALA A 125 16.66 3.33 -32.17
CA ALA A 125 17.54 4.50 -32.27
C ALA A 125 17.06 5.72 -31.49
N THR A 126 15.78 5.77 -31.09
CA THR A 126 15.21 6.90 -30.35
C THR A 126 15.01 6.57 -28.87
N ASP A 127 15.11 7.59 -28.02
CA ASP A 127 14.80 7.46 -26.60
C ASP A 127 13.29 7.58 -26.39
N ILE A 128 12.63 6.41 -26.27
CA ILE A 128 11.18 6.30 -26.08
C ILE A 128 10.87 5.87 -24.66
N ARG A 129 10.14 6.71 -23.92
CA ARG A 129 9.56 6.35 -22.64
C ARG A 129 8.15 5.81 -22.83
N TYR A 130 7.98 4.51 -22.58
CA TYR A 130 6.67 3.85 -22.58
C TYR A 130 5.97 4.06 -21.24
N CYS A 131 4.74 4.57 -21.26
CA CYS A 131 3.95 4.84 -20.06
C CYS A 131 2.53 4.31 -20.22
N TYR A 132 2.02 3.59 -19.22
CA TYR A 132 0.60 3.29 -19.15
C TYR A 132 -0.19 4.56 -18.82
N TYR A 133 -1.43 4.67 -19.30
CA TYR A 133 -2.30 5.79 -18.92
C TYR A 133 -2.48 5.92 -17.40
N SER A 134 -2.57 4.81 -16.67
CA SER A 134 -2.64 4.79 -15.20
C SER A 134 -1.40 5.38 -14.52
N GLU A 135 -0.25 5.35 -15.19
CA GLU A 135 1.06 5.74 -14.64
C GLU A 135 1.53 7.12 -15.06
N THR A 136 0.70 7.89 -15.78
CA THR A 136 1.04 9.25 -16.26
C THR A 136 1.42 10.25 -15.17
N HIS A 137 1.14 9.95 -13.90
CA HIS A 137 1.63 10.76 -12.78
C HIS A 137 3.16 10.65 -12.57
N LYS A 138 3.80 9.58 -13.05
CA LYS A 138 5.26 9.37 -12.91
C LYS A 138 6.09 10.15 -13.92
N VAL A 139 5.47 10.68 -14.99
CA VAL A 139 6.16 11.50 -15.99
C VAL A 139 6.13 12.98 -15.64
N LEU A 140 5.43 13.36 -14.57
CA LEU A 140 5.38 14.71 -14.05
C LEU A 140 6.78 15.15 -13.61
N GLY A 141 7.27 16.24 -14.19
CA GLY A 141 8.63 16.75 -13.97
C GLY A 141 9.55 16.54 -15.18
N ASN A 142 9.31 15.51 -15.99
CA ASN A 142 10.06 15.28 -17.22
C ASN A 142 9.51 16.14 -18.37
N THR A 143 10.36 16.42 -19.36
CA THR A 143 10.00 17.16 -20.57
C THR A 143 10.38 16.35 -21.81
N PHE A 144 9.47 16.23 -22.77
CA PHE A 144 9.65 15.45 -24.00
C PHE A 144 9.53 16.32 -25.25
N GLY A 145 10.15 15.89 -26.35
CA GLY A 145 10.03 16.56 -27.64
C GLY A 145 8.81 16.10 -28.45
N MET A 146 8.33 14.88 -28.22
CA MET A 146 7.14 14.34 -28.89
C MET A 146 6.32 13.49 -27.91
N CYS A 147 4.99 13.60 -27.95
CA CYS A 147 4.07 12.76 -27.19
C CYS A 147 3.09 12.05 -28.12
N VAL A 148 2.95 10.73 -27.97
CA VAL A 148 2.04 9.88 -28.75
C VAL A 148 0.97 9.32 -27.83
N LEU A 149 -0.29 9.60 -28.15
CA LEU A 149 -1.48 9.09 -27.47
C LEU A 149 -2.15 8.05 -28.37
N GLN A 150 -2.03 6.77 -28.01
CA GLN A 150 -2.44 5.66 -28.87
C GLN A 150 -3.96 5.37 -28.85
N ASP A 151 -4.60 5.36 -27.67
CA ASP A 151 -5.99 4.90 -27.54
C ASP A 151 -6.91 6.06 -27.12
N PHE A 152 -7.66 6.62 -28.08
CA PHE A 152 -8.61 7.71 -27.82
C PHE A 152 -9.72 7.33 -26.84
N GLU A 153 -10.21 6.08 -26.90
CA GLU A 153 -11.26 5.52 -26.03
C GLU A 153 -10.93 5.57 -24.53
N ALA A 154 -9.63 5.68 -24.19
CA ALA A 154 -9.13 5.73 -22.82
C ALA A 154 -8.70 7.12 -22.36
N LEU A 155 -8.75 8.14 -23.24
CA LEU A 155 -8.30 9.49 -22.91
C LEU A 155 -9.26 10.18 -21.96
N THR A 156 -8.77 10.54 -20.78
CA THR A 156 -9.52 11.41 -19.86
C THR A 156 -8.98 12.83 -19.92
N PRO A 157 -9.78 13.85 -19.59
CA PRO A 157 -9.34 15.23 -19.44
C PRO A 157 -8.02 15.40 -18.67
N ASN A 158 -7.90 14.70 -17.54
CA ASN A 158 -6.70 14.76 -16.70
C ASN A 158 -5.48 14.12 -17.37
N LEU A 159 -5.65 13.00 -18.10
CA LEU A 159 -4.57 12.39 -18.86
C LEU A 159 -4.06 13.33 -19.94
N LEU A 160 -4.99 13.93 -20.69
CA LEU A 160 -4.67 14.87 -21.75
C LEU A 160 -3.89 16.08 -21.20
N ALA A 161 -4.34 16.64 -20.08
CA ALA A 161 -3.64 17.74 -19.41
C ALA A 161 -2.21 17.36 -19.00
N ARG A 162 -2.03 16.18 -18.38
CA ARG A 162 -0.71 15.69 -17.94
C ARG A 162 0.25 15.49 -19.11
N THR A 163 -0.20 14.83 -20.17
CA THR A 163 0.68 14.48 -21.28
C THR A 163 1.04 15.68 -22.14
N VAL A 164 0.07 16.55 -22.45
CA VAL A 164 0.30 17.75 -23.28
C VAL A 164 1.25 18.72 -22.58
N GLU A 165 1.12 18.90 -21.27
CA GLU A 165 2.00 19.80 -20.50
C GLU A 165 3.46 19.34 -20.46
N THR A 166 3.74 18.04 -20.57
CA THR A 166 5.12 17.52 -20.57
C THR A 166 5.87 17.77 -21.88
N VAL A 167 5.22 18.30 -22.92
CA VAL A 167 5.86 18.57 -24.22
C VAL A 167 6.53 19.95 -24.22
N ALA A 168 7.76 20.02 -24.72
CA ALA A 168 8.49 21.27 -24.90
C ALA A 168 7.95 22.11 -26.07
N GLY A 169 8.26 23.41 -26.06
CA GLY A 169 8.05 24.31 -27.20
C GLY A 169 8.84 23.84 -28.42
N GLY A 170 8.20 23.86 -29.60
CA GLY A 170 8.69 23.22 -30.81
C GLY A 170 8.42 21.71 -30.90
N GLY A 171 7.81 21.11 -29.87
CA GLY A 171 7.47 19.69 -29.83
C GLY A 171 6.10 19.36 -30.43
N LEU A 172 5.85 18.06 -30.62
CA LEU A 172 4.64 17.53 -31.26
C LEU A 172 3.79 16.70 -30.30
N VAL A 173 2.47 16.95 -30.31
CA VAL A 173 1.47 16.07 -29.67
C VAL A 173 0.73 15.33 -30.78
N VAL A 174 0.74 14.00 -30.74
CA VAL A 174 0.09 13.15 -31.75
C VAL A 174 -1.00 12.31 -31.08
N ILE A 175 -2.23 12.41 -31.57
CA ILE A 175 -3.39 11.61 -31.15
C ILE A 175 -3.74 10.65 -32.28
N LEU A 176 -3.77 9.35 -31.97
CA LEU A 176 -4.15 8.32 -32.92
C LEU A 176 -5.64 7.97 -32.75
N LEU A 177 -6.40 8.05 -33.83
CA LEU A 177 -7.81 7.65 -33.90
C LEU A 177 -7.93 6.36 -34.72
N ARG A 178 -8.60 5.34 -34.16
CA ARG A 178 -8.96 4.11 -34.89
C ARG A 178 -9.94 4.44 -36.02
N THR A 179 -10.04 3.52 -36.99
CA THR A 179 -10.86 3.70 -38.19
C THR A 179 -12.29 4.15 -37.91
N VAL A 180 -12.64 5.31 -38.46
CA VAL A 180 -14.01 5.79 -38.60
C VAL A 180 -14.28 6.16 -40.05
N HIS A 181 -15.50 5.89 -40.52
CA HIS A 181 -15.93 6.25 -41.88
C HIS A 181 -16.39 7.71 -41.98
N SER A 182 -16.77 8.31 -40.85
CA SER A 182 -17.12 9.72 -40.67
C SER A 182 -16.68 10.16 -39.28
N LEU A 183 -16.25 11.41 -39.14
CA LEU A 183 -15.84 11.97 -37.85
C LEU A 183 -17.00 12.06 -36.85
N LYS A 184 -18.24 12.14 -37.32
CA LYS A 184 -19.45 12.12 -36.48
C LYS A 184 -19.64 10.80 -35.73
N GLN A 185 -19.07 9.69 -36.22
CA GLN A 185 -19.09 8.40 -35.49
C GLN A 185 -18.34 8.49 -34.15
N LEU A 186 -17.39 9.42 -34.02
CA LEU A 186 -16.66 9.62 -32.77
C LEU A 186 -17.51 10.29 -31.69
N TYR A 187 -18.66 10.90 -32.03
CA TYR A 187 -19.57 11.51 -31.05
C TYR A 187 -20.27 10.46 -30.18
N THR A 188 -20.54 9.30 -30.75
CA THR A 188 -21.27 8.21 -30.08
C THR A 188 -20.33 7.15 -29.50
N LEU A 189 -19.00 7.35 -29.58
CA LEU A 189 -18.02 6.40 -29.10
C LEU A 189 -18.08 6.28 -27.57
N THR A 190 -18.35 5.07 -27.08
CA THR A 190 -18.33 4.76 -25.64
C THR A 190 -16.90 4.65 -25.13
N MET A 191 -16.55 5.46 -24.14
CA MET A 191 -15.23 5.48 -23.51
C MET A 191 -15.16 4.49 -22.34
N ASP A 192 -13.95 4.08 -21.97
CA ASP A 192 -13.76 3.14 -20.85
C ASP A 192 -14.34 3.66 -19.53
N VAL A 193 -14.25 4.97 -19.34
CA VAL A 193 -14.72 5.68 -18.13
C VAL A 193 -16.23 5.58 -17.99
N HIS A 194 -16.96 5.43 -19.10
CA HIS A 194 -18.41 5.33 -19.08
C HIS A 194 -18.92 4.13 -18.29
N SER A 195 -18.11 3.06 -18.16
CA SER A 195 -18.42 1.94 -17.25
C SER A 195 -18.61 2.37 -15.80
N ARG A 196 -17.95 3.46 -15.37
CA ARG A 196 -18.04 4.01 -14.00
C ARG A 196 -19.23 4.96 -13.81
N TYR A 197 -19.82 5.44 -14.91
CA TYR A 197 -20.90 6.43 -14.90
C TYR A 197 -22.28 5.80 -15.07
N ARG A 198 -22.34 4.49 -15.35
CA ARG A 198 -23.58 3.74 -15.48
C ARG A 198 -24.09 3.35 -14.09
N THR A 199 -25.34 3.67 -13.81
CA THR A 199 -26.09 3.04 -12.70
C THR A 199 -26.90 1.87 -13.26
N GLU A 200 -27.45 1.01 -12.39
CA GLU A 200 -28.29 -0.09 -12.86
C GLU A 200 -29.55 0.43 -13.58
N ALA A 201 -30.11 1.54 -13.10
CA ALA A 201 -31.28 2.23 -13.67
C ALA A 201 -30.97 3.08 -14.92
N HIS A 202 -29.75 3.62 -15.06
CA HIS A 202 -29.38 4.51 -16.17
C HIS A 202 -28.09 4.03 -16.86
N GLN A 203 -28.27 3.24 -17.94
CA GLN A 203 -27.16 2.64 -18.69
C GLN A 203 -26.75 3.44 -19.95
N ASP A 204 -27.65 4.27 -20.48
CA ASP A 204 -27.47 5.00 -21.73
C ASP A 204 -26.58 6.23 -21.53
N VAL A 205 -25.32 6.11 -21.95
CA VAL A 205 -24.33 7.19 -21.85
C VAL A 205 -24.26 7.94 -23.17
N VAL A 206 -24.35 9.27 -23.10
CA VAL A 206 -24.26 10.16 -24.27
C VAL A 206 -22.88 10.82 -24.27
N GLY A 207 -22.10 10.66 -25.35
CA GLY A 207 -20.73 11.16 -25.49
C GLY A 207 -20.61 12.68 -25.74
N ARG A 208 -21.15 13.51 -24.85
CA ARG A 208 -21.15 14.98 -24.98
C ARG A 208 -19.75 15.57 -24.96
N PHE A 209 -18.85 15.01 -24.13
CA PHE A 209 -17.46 15.48 -24.08
C PHE A 209 -16.72 15.23 -25.40
N ASN A 210 -16.99 14.12 -26.08
CA ASN A 210 -16.34 13.78 -27.36
C ASN A 210 -16.77 14.73 -28.48
N GLU A 211 -18.06 15.06 -28.54
CA GLU A 211 -18.59 16.07 -29.45
C GLU A 211 -17.91 17.43 -29.22
N ARG A 212 -17.86 17.88 -27.96
CA ARG A 212 -17.15 19.11 -27.58
C ARG A 212 -15.66 19.07 -27.93
N PHE A 213 -14.99 17.95 -27.67
CA PHE A 213 -13.57 17.77 -27.97
C PHE A 213 -13.28 17.96 -29.45
N ILE A 214 -14.04 17.31 -30.33
CA ILE A 214 -13.83 17.38 -31.78
C ILE A 214 -14.13 18.78 -32.31
N LEU A 215 -15.23 19.40 -31.86
CA LEU A 215 -15.56 20.79 -32.21
C LEU A 215 -14.45 21.76 -31.74
N SER A 216 -13.85 21.50 -30.59
CA SER A 216 -12.75 22.33 -30.08
C SER A 216 -11.48 22.24 -30.94
N LEU A 217 -11.21 21.12 -31.60
CA LEU A 217 -10.05 20.96 -32.49
C LEU A 217 -10.12 21.94 -33.67
N ALA A 218 -11.32 22.22 -34.19
CA ALA A 218 -11.51 23.18 -35.27
C ALA A 218 -11.10 24.61 -34.89
N SER A 219 -11.24 24.97 -33.60
CA SER A 219 -10.86 26.28 -33.06
C SER A 219 -9.37 26.43 -32.74
N CYS A 220 -8.59 25.33 -32.72
CA CYS A 220 -7.18 25.37 -32.39
C CYS A 220 -6.32 25.75 -33.62
N LYS A 221 -5.66 26.92 -33.56
CA LYS A 221 -4.85 27.47 -34.67
C LYS A 221 -3.69 26.58 -35.13
N LYS A 222 -3.08 25.80 -34.21
CA LYS A 222 -1.92 24.91 -34.48
C LYS A 222 -2.26 23.41 -34.41
N CYS A 223 -3.53 23.06 -34.67
CA CYS A 223 -3.96 21.67 -34.80
C CYS A 223 -4.05 21.28 -36.27
N LEU A 224 -3.60 20.08 -36.65
CA LEU A 224 -3.78 19.52 -37.99
C LEU A 224 -4.39 18.13 -37.88
N VAL A 225 -5.49 17.90 -38.60
CA VAL A 225 -6.09 16.57 -38.72
C VAL A 225 -5.67 15.98 -40.05
N ILE A 226 -5.04 14.81 -39.99
CA ILE A 226 -4.46 14.11 -41.14
C ILE A 226 -5.04 12.70 -41.25
N ASP A 227 -5.19 12.24 -42.47
CA ASP A 227 -5.49 10.83 -42.73
C ASP A 227 -4.22 9.96 -42.67
N ASP A 228 -4.40 8.66 -42.82
CA ASP A 228 -3.33 7.66 -42.86
C ASP A 228 -2.35 7.83 -44.03
N GLN A 229 -2.73 8.56 -45.07
CA GLN A 229 -1.88 8.92 -46.22
C GLN A 229 -1.21 10.29 -46.08
N LEU A 230 -1.30 10.93 -44.91
CA LEU A 230 -0.81 12.29 -44.64
C LEU A 230 -1.48 13.37 -45.51
N ASN A 231 -2.72 13.14 -45.96
CA ASN A 231 -3.56 14.20 -46.52
C ASN A 231 -4.19 14.99 -45.36
N VAL A 232 -4.29 16.31 -45.53
CA VAL A 232 -4.90 17.18 -44.53
C VAL A 232 -6.42 17.21 -44.74
N LEU A 233 -7.17 16.95 -43.67
CA LEU A 233 -8.64 17.07 -43.67
C LEU A 233 -9.06 18.53 -43.44
N PRO A 234 -10.05 19.07 -44.17
CA PRO A 234 -10.45 20.47 -44.12
C PRO A 234 -11.39 20.77 -42.93
N ILE A 235 -10.94 20.52 -41.70
CA ILE A 235 -11.76 20.71 -40.49
C ILE A 235 -11.61 22.12 -39.90
N SER A 236 -10.44 22.75 -40.05
CA SER A 236 -10.19 24.11 -39.57
C SER A 236 -9.90 25.07 -40.72
N SER A 237 -10.60 26.21 -40.73
CA SER A 237 -10.40 27.29 -41.70
C SER A 237 -9.04 27.96 -41.58
N HIS A 238 -8.43 27.94 -40.39
CA HIS A 238 -7.13 28.56 -40.11
C HIS A 238 -5.95 27.89 -40.83
N ILE A 239 -6.11 26.64 -41.26
CA ILE A 239 -5.05 25.82 -41.84
C ILE A 239 -4.95 26.00 -43.36
N ALA A 240 -5.96 26.62 -43.98
CA ALA A 240 -5.98 26.84 -45.42
C ALA A 240 -4.83 27.76 -45.90
N THR A 241 -4.32 28.64 -45.03
CA THR A 241 -3.35 29.71 -45.33
C THR A 241 -2.23 29.79 -44.27
N ILE A 242 -1.39 28.75 -44.15
CA ILE A 242 -0.20 28.79 -43.27
C ILE A 242 1.04 29.18 -44.10
N GLU A 243 1.68 30.30 -43.72
CA GLU A 243 2.95 30.76 -44.29
C GLU A 243 4.13 30.49 -43.35
N ALA A 244 5.34 30.38 -43.90
CA ALA A 244 6.56 30.14 -43.11
C ALA A 244 7.08 31.44 -42.48
N LEU A 245 7.37 31.41 -41.18
CA LEU A 245 7.84 32.58 -40.42
C LEU A 245 9.37 32.55 -40.23
N PRO A 246 10.06 33.71 -40.27
CA PRO A 246 11.48 33.80 -39.92
C PRO A 246 11.68 33.65 -38.40
N PRO A 247 12.83 33.12 -37.94
CA PRO A 247 13.10 32.94 -36.51
C PRO A 247 13.29 34.32 -35.83
N GLN A 248 12.41 34.67 -34.90
CA GLN A 248 12.52 35.87 -34.06
C GLN A 248 12.65 35.47 -32.58
N ALA A 249 13.56 36.11 -31.85
CA ALA A 249 13.67 35.93 -30.41
C ALA A 249 12.60 36.77 -29.68
N PRO A 250 11.92 36.23 -28.66
CA PRO A 250 10.91 36.97 -27.91
C PRO A 250 11.56 38.13 -27.11
N PRO A 251 10.87 39.27 -26.95
CA PRO A 251 11.42 40.45 -26.25
C PRO A 251 11.80 40.19 -24.78
N SER A 252 11.13 39.25 -24.11
CA SER A 252 11.42 38.87 -22.73
C SER A 252 12.78 38.19 -22.53
N ASP A 253 13.32 37.52 -23.56
CA ASP A 253 14.65 36.88 -23.49
C ASP A 253 15.77 37.95 -23.45
N LEU A 254 15.58 39.11 -24.10
CA LEU A 254 16.53 40.23 -24.09
C LEU A 254 16.57 40.92 -22.72
N GLU A 255 15.42 41.14 -22.09
CA GLU A 255 15.34 41.71 -20.74
C GLU A 255 16.00 40.81 -19.69
N LEU A 256 15.86 39.49 -19.83
CA LEU A 256 16.52 38.52 -18.94
C LEU A 256 18.05 38.58 -19.09
N GLN A 257 18.56 38.71 -20.32
CA GLN A 257 20.00 38.84 -20.55
C GLN A 257 20.55 40.12 -19.91
N GLY A 258 19.87 41.25 -20.06
CA GLY A 258 20.28 42.50 -19.40
C GLY A 258 20.26 42.40 -17.86
N LEU A 259 19.28 41.69 -17.28
CA LEU A 259 19.24 41.45 -15.83
C LEU A 259 20.40 40.56 -15.35
N LYS A 260 20.78 39.54 -16.12
CA LYS A 260 21.91 38.66 -15.80
C LYS A 260 23.24 39.42 -15.82
N GLU A 261 23.46 40.20 -16.88
CA GLU A 261 24.66 41.04 -17.01
C GLU A 261 24.79 42.06 -15.87
N GLY A 262 23.67 42.65 -15.42
CA GLY A 262 23.67 43.62 -14.31
C GLY A 262 23.96 43.02 -12.92
N LEU A 263 23.83 41.70 -12.74
CA LEU A 263 23.98 41.02 -11.44
C LEU A 263 25.18 40.07 -11.37
N GLN A 264 25.95 39.94 -12.45
CA GLN A 264 27.05 38.98 -12.59
C GLN A 264 28.11 39.11 -11.48
N ASP A 265 28.36 40.34 -11.01
CA ASP A 265 29.37 40.65 -9.98
C ASP A 265 28.87 40.43 -8.53
N THR A 266 27.56 40.25 -8.33
CA THR A 266 26.97 40.10 -6.99
C THR A 266 26.85 38.64 -6.56
N GLN A 267 27.90 38.08 -5.96
CA GLN A 267 27.87 36.72 -5.38
C GLN A 267 27.13 36.69 -4.03
N PRO A 268 26.31 35.67 -3.71
CA PRO A 268 25.98 34.46 -4.48
C PRO A 268 24.79 34.61 -5.44
N VAL A 269 24.23 35.81 -5.58
CA VAL A 269 22.95 36.07 -6.28
C VAL A 269 23.07 35.92 -7.80
N GLY A 270 24.12 36.48 -8.41
CA GLY A 270 24.34 36.44 -9.85
C GLY A 270 24.35 35.02 -10.42
N VAL A 271 25.06 34.11 -9.75
CA VAL A 271 25.19 32.70 -10.14
C VAL A 271 23.85 31.95 -10.08
N LEU A 272 23.01 32.24 -9.09
CA LEU A 272 21.68 31.64 -8.97
C LEU A 272 20.70 32.21 -10.01
N VAL A 273 20.80 33.50 -10.33
CA VAL A 273 20.00 34.15 -11.37
C VAL A 273 20.40 33.67 -12.76
N ASP A 274 21.68 33.37 -13.00
CA ASP A 274 22.16 32.78 -14.26
C ASP A 274 21.50 31.43 -14.58
N CYS A 275 21.17 30.65 -13.54
CA CYS A 275 20.46 29.38 -13.67
C CYS A 275 18.98 29.53 -14.07
N CYS A 276 18.39 30.73 -13.95
CA CYS A 276 17.00 30.99 -14.29
C CYS A 276 16.79 31.05 -15.82
N LYS A 277 15.65 30.51 -16.27
CA LYS A 277 15.28 30.47 -17.70
C LYS A 277 14.38 31.62 -18.13
N THR A 278 13.58 32.16 -17.22
CA THR A 278 12.61 33.22 -17.50
C THR A 278 12.84 34.43 -16.60
N LEU A 279 12.36 35.59 -17.04
CA LEU A 279 12.45 36.84 -16.27
C LEU A 279 11.62 36.76 -14.98
N ASP A 280 10.42 36.19 -15.05
CA ASP A 280 9.56 35.94 -13.88
C ASP A 280 10.27 35.09 -12.82
N GLN A 281 10.98 34.04 -13.24
CA GLN A 281 11.72 33.17 -12.34
C GLN A 281 12.86 33.92 -11.66
N ALA A 282 13.62 34.73 -12.43
CA ALA A 282 14.71 35.54 -11.88
C ALA A 282 14.20 36.56 -10.84
N LYS A 283 13.12 37.29 -11.16
CA LYS A 283 12.46 38.22 -10.22
C LYS A 283 11.96 37.50 -8.96
N ALA A 284 11.43 36.29 -9.08
CA ALA A 284 10.99 35.50 -7.93
C ALA A 284 12.15 35.08 -7.03
N VAL A 285 13.25 34.57 -7.61
CA VAL A 285 14.46 34.17 -6.86
C VAL A 285 15.07 35.37 -6.14
N LEU A 286 15.16 36.53 -6.79
CA LEU A 286 15.63 37.78 -6.17
C LEU A 286 14.79 38.14 -4.94
N LYS A 287 13.47 38.05 -5.04
CA LYS A 287 12.56 38.38 -3.95
C LYS A 287 12.62 37.38 -2.78
N PHE A 288 12.91 36.10 -3.06
CA PHE A 288 13.21 35.13 -2.01
C PHE A 288 14.53 35.45 -1.30
N ILE A 289 15.57 35.81 -2.06
CA ILE A 289 16.89 36.16 -1.51
C ILE A 289 16.81 37.45 -0.67
N GLU A 290 16.04 38.44 -1.11
CA GLU A 290 15.78 39.66 -0.34
C GLU A 290 15.17 39.35 1.03
N ALA A 291 14.16 38.48 1.08
CA ALA A 291 13.54 38.03 2.34
C ALA A 291 14.52 37.22 3.24
N ILE A 292 15.44 36.45 2.65
CA ILE A 292 16.49 35.72 3.37
C ILE A 292 17.49 36.70 4.01
N SER A 293 17.84 37.76 3.26
CA SER A 293 18.79 38.80 3.69
C SER A 293 18.23 39.68 4.82
N GLU A 294 16.93 39.95 4.83
CA GLU A 294 16.26 40.76 5.86
C GLU A 294 16.34 40.13 7.27
N LYS A 295 16.57 38.81 7.37
CA LYS A 295 16.62 38.02 8.64
C LYS A 295 15.42 38.22 9.57
N THR A 296 14.27 38.64 9.05
CA THR A 296 13.04 38.78 9.82
C THR A 296 12.39 37.40 10.02
N LEU A 297 12.41 36.88 11.25
CA LEU A 297 11.90 35.53 11.57
C LEU A 297 10.37 35.37 11.43
N ARG A 298 9.61 36.42 11.07
CA ARG A 298 8.14 36.35 10.92
C ARG A 298 7.64 36.95 9.60
N SER A 299 8.29 36.59 8.51
CA SER A 299 7.80 36.87 7.15
C SER A 299 7.31 35.59 6.45
N THR A 300 6.34 35.75 5.54
CA THR A 300 5.91 34.71 4.61
C THR A 300 6.08 35.21 3.19
N VAL A 301 6.77 34.42 2.37
CA VAL A 301 6.78 34.63 0.92
C VAL A 301 5.85 33.60 0.28
N ALA A 302 4.80 34.08 -0.37
CA ALA A 302 3.82 33.25 -1.05
C ALA A 302 4.01 33.31 -2.56
N LEU A 303 4.44 32.19 -3.14
CA LEU A 303 4.61 31.99 -4.58
C LEU A 303 3.39 31.29 -5.17
N THR A 304 2.67 31.97 -6.06
CA THR A 304 1.53 31.39 -6.79
C THR A 304 1.88 31.23 -8.26
N ALA A 305 1.76 30.03 -8.79
CA ALA A 305 2.14 29.77 -10.18
C ALA A 305 1.21 28.75 -10.82
N ALA A 306 0.99 28.84 -12.13
CA ALA A 306 0.41 27.71 -12.85
C ALA A 306 1.39 26.53 -12.90
N ARG A 307 0.87 25.36 -13.26
CA ARG A 307 1.71 24.18 -13.45
C ARG A 307 2.66 24.39 -14.63
N GLY A 308 3.89 23.86 -14.54
CA GLY A 308 4.89 24.00 -15.61
C GLY A 308 5.59 25.36 -15.68
N ARG A 309 5.35 26.28 -14.72
CA ARG A 309 5.97 27.63 -14.68
C ARG A 309 7.28 27.72 -13.87
N GLY A 310 7.85 26.60 -13.43
CA GLY A 310 9.14 26.57 -12.73
C GLY A 310 9.11 26.86 -11.22
N LYS A 311 7.96 26.64 -10.56
CA LYS A 311 7.78 26.85 -9.11
C LYS A 311 8.81 26.11 -8.24
N SER A 312 8.92 24.79 -8.39
CA SER A 312 9.88 23.98 -7.63
C SER A 312 11.34 24.31 -7.97
N ALA A 313 11.60 24.81 -9.19
CA ALA A 313 12.91 25.29 -9.60
C ALA A 313 13.29 26.60 -8.89
N ALA A 314 12.38 27.57 -8.82
CA ALA A 314 12.59 28.82 -8.08
C ALA A 314 12.79 28.55 -6.58
N LEU A 315 11.99 27.65 -5.98
CA LEU A 315 12.16 27.25 -4.58
C LEU A 315 13.49 26.52 -4.34
N GLY A 316 13.89 25.60 -5.21
CA GLY A 316 15.16 24.87 -5.10
C GLY A 316 16.37 25.81 -5.14
N LEU A 317 16.38 26.76 -6.08
CA LEU A 317 17.42 27.81 -6.15
C LEU A 317 17.40 28.72 -4.91
N ALA A 318 16.23 29.05 -4.38
CA ALA A 318 16.11 29.85 -3.16
C ALA A 318 16.65 29.11 -1.92
N ILE A 319 16.45 27.78 -1.82
CA ILE A 319 17.03 26.95 -0.75
C ILE A 319 18.55 26.91 -0.86
N ALA A 320 19.11 26.75 -2.07
CA ALA A 320 20.55 26.81 -2.29
C ALA A 320 21.12 28.18 -1.87
N GLY A 321 20.41 29.27 -2.18
CA GLY A 321 20.72 30.60 -1.69
C GLY A 321 20.69 30.71 -0.16
N ALA A 322 19.65 30.18 0.50
CA ALA A 322 19.54 30.21 1.96
C ALA A 322 20.71 29.49 2.66
N VAL A 323 21.16 28.36 2.09
CA VAL A 323 22.37 27.67 2.56
C VAL A 323 23.61 28.54 2.40
N ALA A 324 23.78 29.21 1.25
CA ALA A 324 24.88 30.13 1.02
C ALA A 324 24.88 31.36 1.94
N PHE A 325 23.70 31.82 2.39
CA PHE A 325 23.56 32.90 3.39
C PHE A 325 23.68 32.42 4.85
N GLY A 326 23.93 31.13 5.07
CA GLY A 326 24.27 30.55 6.37
C GLY A 326 23.09 30.10 7.24
N TYR A 327 21.93 29.76 6.66
CA TYR A 327 20.83 29.15 7.42
C TYR A 327 21.18 27.70 7.80
N SER A 328 21.07 27.37 9.08
CA SER A 328 21.50 26.08 9.63
C SER A 328 20.46 24.97 9.47
N ASN A 329 19.18 25.26 9.75
CA ASN A 329 18.09 24.27 9.73
C ASN A 329 16.99 24.68 8.76
N VAL A 330 17.05 24.11 7.55
CA VAL A 330 16.04 24.30 6.51
C VAL A 330 15.12 23.08 6.45
N PHE A 331 13.83 23.28 6.64
CA PHE A 331 12.84 22.21 6.53
C PHE A 331 12.04 22.35 5.25
N VAL A 332 11.77 21.23 4.59
CA VAL A 332 10.92 21.15 3.40
C VAL A 332 9.73 20.26 3.69
N THR A 333 8.53 20.68 3.30
CA THR A 333 7.30 19.90 3.48
C THR A 333 6.48 19.87 2.20
N SER A 334 5.83 18.74 1.98
CA SER A 334 4.95 18.44 0.85
C SER A 334 3.97 17.33 1.26
N PRO A 335 2.82 17.16 0.58
CA PRO A 335 1.87 16.09 0.89
C PRO A 335 2.42 14.67 0.70
N SER A 336 3.44 14.51 -0.15
CA SER A 336 4.18 13.26 -0.37
C SER A 336 5.63 13.58 -0.75
N PRO A 337 6.63 12.83 -0.25
CA PRO A 337 8.04 13.08 -0.55
C PRO A 337 8.40 12.92 -2.04
N ASP A 338 7.66 12.10 -2.79
CA ASP A 338 7.89 11.90 -4.24
C ASP A 338 7.76 13.21 -5.04
N ASN A 339 6.91 14.13 -4.57
CA ASN A 339 6.69 15.41 -5.24
C ASN A 339 7.92 16.34 -5.16
N LEU A 340 8.87 16.06 -4.27
CA LEU A 340 10.05 16.91 -4.02
C LEU A 340 11.26 16.54 -4.88
N HIS A 341 11.19 15.49 -5.70
CA HIS A 341 12.31 15.08 -6.56
C HIS A 341 12.82 16.24 -7.41
N THR A 342 11.92 16.97 -8.07
CA THR A 342 12.28 18.12 -8.91
C THR A 342 12.82 19.29 -8.08
N LEU A 343 12.27 19.53 -6.88
CA LEU A 343 12.76 20.59 -5.99
C LEU A 343 14.22 20.33 -5.60
N PHE A 344 14.56 19.11 -5.17
CA PHE A 344 15.93 18.75 -4.80
C PHE A 344 16.90 18.74 -6.00
N GLU A 345 16.45 18.33 -7.19
CA GLU A 345 17.24 18.44 -8.42
C GLU A 345 17.72 19.88 -8.67
N PHE A 346 16.86 20.88 -8.42
CA PHE A 346 17.24 22.29 -8.55
C PHE A 346 18.04 22.83 -7.36
N VAL A 347 17.94 22.23 -6.17
CA VAL A 347 18.88 22.52 -5.07
C VAL A 347 20.28 22.10 -5.48
N PHE A 348 20.45 20.88 -6.01
CA PHE A 348 21.75 20.37 -6.46
C PHE A 348 22.29 21.18 -7.64
N LYS A 349 21.44 21.56 -8.60
CA LYS A 349 21.87 22.47 -9.67
C LYS A 349 22.35 23.83 -9.15
N GLY A 350 21.72 24.35 -8.09
CA GLY A 350 22.18 25.56 -7.41
C GLY A 350 23.52 25.36 -6.70
N PHE A 351 23.72 24.21 -6.06
CA PHE A 351 24.99 23.80 -5.46
C PHE A 351 26.11 23.67 -6.49
N ASP A 352 25.85 23.02 -7.64
CA ASP A 352 26.81 22.92 -8.73
C ASP A 352 27.23 24.30 -9.24
N ALA A 353 26.27 25.22 -9.38
CA ALA A 353 26.53 26.59 -9.81
C ALA A 353 27.38 27.36 -8.77
N LEU A 354 27.11 27.16 -7.47
CA LEU A 354 27.89 27.70 -6.35
C LEU A 354 29.18 26.91 -6.06
N GLN A 355 29.54 25.96 -6.92
CA GLN A 355 30.75 25.12 -6.82
C GLN A 355 30.81 24.25 -5.56
N TYR A 356 29.67 23.80 -5.05
CA TYR A 356 29.59 22.78 -4.00
C TYR A 356 29.71 21.39 -4.63
N GLN A 357 30.57 20.53 -4.09
CA GLN A 357 30.81 19.18 -4.61
C GLN A 357 30.13 18.10 -3.76
N GLU A 358 29.45 17.15 -4.41
CA GLU A 358 28.83 15.99 -3.74
C GLU A 358 29.92 15.13 -3.08
N HIS A 359 29.65 14.61 -1.88
CA HIS A 359 30.55 13.85 -0.99
C HIS A 359 31.71 14.63 -0.35
N LEU A 360 32.05 15.83 -0.83
CA LEU A 360 33.03 16.72 -0.21
C LEU A 360 32.35 17.79 0.64
N ASP A 361 31.46 18.58 0.02
CA ASP A 361 30.77 19.69 0.68
C ASP A 361 29.40 19.28 1.21
N TYR A 362 28.75 18.29 0.61
CA TYR A 362 27.43 17.82 1.04
C TYR A 362 27.18 16.32 0.78
N GLU A 363 26.28 15.73 1.56
CA GLU A 363 25.86 14.33 1.46
C GLU A 363 24.33 14.21 1.33
N VAL A 364 23.86 13.39 0.39
CA VAL A 364 22.43 13.15 0.11
C VAL A 364 21.97 11.83 0.72
N ILE A 365 20.93 11.88 1.56
CA ILE A 365 20.31 10.71 2.20
C ILE A 365 18.93 10.45 1.57
N GLN A 366 18.81 9.32 0.88
CA GLN A 366 17.58 8.85 0.25
C GLN A 366 16.76 7.93 1.17
N SER A 367 15.45 7.89 0.93
CA SER A 367 14.50 7.01 1.60
C SER A 367 14.75 5.55 1.27
N LEU A 368 14.68 4.69 2.30
CA LEU A 368 14.68 3.23 2.16
C LEU A 368 13.26 2.66 1.97
N ASN A 369 12.20 3.46 2.12
CA ASN A 369 10.83 3.00 1.98
C ASN A 369 10.42 2.86 0.50
N PRO A 370 9.90 1.70 0.05
CA PRO A 370 9.39 1.50 -1.30
C PRO A 370 8.25 2.43 -1.67
N GLU A 371 7.41 2.81 -0.69
CA GLU A 371 6.30 3.77 -0.87
C GLU A 371 6.77 5.17 -1.26
N PHE A 372 8.02 5.52 -0.96
CA PHE A 372 8.61 6.83 -1.24
C PHE A 372 9.63 6.78 -2.37
N HIS A 373 9.66 5.71 -3.18
CA HIS A 373 10.42 5.62 -4.44
C HIS A 373 11.85 6.20 -4.43
N LYS A 374 12.64 5.96 -3.35
CA LYS A 374 13.99 6.52 -3.14
C LYS A 374 14.07 8.06 -3.10
N ALA A 375 13.01 8.73 -2.66
CA ALA A 375 12.97 10.18 -2.50
C ALA A 375 14.04 10.67 -1.52
N VAL A 376 14.58 11.87 -1.78
CA VAL A 376 15.56 12.53 -0.90
C VAL A 376 14.86 12.96 0.40
N ILE A 377 15.36 12.47 1.55
CA ILE A 377 14.81 12.81 2.87
C ILE A 377 15.63 13.90 3.54
N ARG A 378 16.96 13.84 3.41
CA ARG A 378 17.86 14.75 4.11
C ARG A 378 19.12 15.03 3.29
N VAL A 379 19.58 16.27 3.33
CA VAL A 379 20.87 16.70 2.79
C VAL A 379 21.67 17.32 3.92
N ASN A 380 22.87 16.82 4.19
CA ASN A 380 23.81 17.40 5.16
C ASN A 380 24.86 18.19 4.40
N VAL A 381 25.10 19.44 4.78
CA VAL A 381 26.11 20.32 4.18
C VAL A 381 27.16 20.66 5.23
N PHE A 382 28.45 20.60 4.85
CA PHE A 382 29.58 20.66 5.77
C PHE A 382 30.61 21.77 5.45
N ARG A 383 30.42 22.55 4.37
CA ARG A 383 31.44 23.47 3.81
C ARG A 383 31.95 24.54 4.80
N GLU A 384 31.06 25.28 5.47
CA GLU A 384 31.44 26.33 6.44
C GLU A 384 31.09 25.93 7.87
N HIS A 385 29.83 25.59 8.09
CA HIS A 385 29.30 25.06 9.35
C HIS A 385 28.27 23.97 9.03
N ARG A 386 27.85 23.22 10.04
CA ARG A 386 26.89 22.12 9.85
C ARG A 386 25.51 22.68 9.53
N GLN A 387 25.07 22.49 8.29
CA GLN A 387 23.74 22.87 7.82
C GLN A 387 22.97 21.62 7.38
N THR A 388 21.65 21.66 7.53
CA THR A 388 20.79 20.53 7.18
C THR A 388 19.55 20.98 6.43
N ILE A 389 19.25 20.27 5.34
CA ILE A 389 17.98 20.36 4.63
C ILE A 389 17.21 19.07 4.90
N GLN A 390 16.05 19.14 5.53
CA GLN A 390 15.29 17.94 5.92
C GLN A 390 13.83 17.99 5.48
N TYR A 391 13.37 16.89 4.88
CA TYR A 391 11.95 16.67 4.64
C TYR A 391 11.20 16.33 5.94
N ILE A 392 10.05 16.97 6.13
CA ILE A 392 9.10 16.67 7.20
C ILE A 392 7.70 16.42 6.63
N HIS A 393 6.94 15.56 7.30
CA HIS A 393 5.55 15.36 6.96
C HIS A 393 4.69 16.50 7.52
N PRO A 394 3.67 17.01 6.80
CA PRO A 394 2.84 18.13 7.25
C PRO A 394 2.12 17.94 8.60
N ALA A 395 1.95 16.70 9.05
CA ALA A 395 1.35 16.38 10.35
C ALA A 395 2.31 16.57 11.53
N ASP A 396 3.64 16.58 11.29
CA ASP A 396 4.68 16.57 12.32
C ASP A 396 5.16 17.99 12.66
N ALA A 397 4.24 18.93 12.88
CA ALA A 397 4.56 20.34 13.12
C ALA A 397 5.43 20.59 14.37
N VAL A 398 5.47 19.66 15.33
CA VAL A 398 6.24 19.78 16.58
C VAL A 398 7.76 19.88 16.34
N ARG A 399 8.27 19.25 15.27
CA ARG A 399 9.72 19.28 14.96
C ARG A 399 10.20 20.63 14.42
N LEU A 400 9.27 21.52 14.05
CA LEU A 400 9.57 22.84 13.50
C LEU A 400 10.00 23.88 14.54
N GLY A 401 10.02 23.54 15.83
CA GLY A 401 10.48 24.46 16.87
C GLY A 401 11.94 24.90 16.72
N GLN A 402 12.76 24.16 15.97
CA GLN A 402 14.16 24.46 15.68
C GLN A 402 14.41 24.99 14.24
N ALA A 403 13.34 25.23 13.48
CA ALA A 403 13.43 25.68 12.09
C ALA A 403 13.79 27.16 12.00
N GLU A 404 14.72 27.50 11.10
CA GLU A 404 14.99 28.91 10.71
C GLU A 404 14.25 29.28 9.43
N LEU A 405 14.15 28.32 8.49
CA LEU A 405 13.41 28.43 7.24
C LEU A 405 12.55 27.17 7.02
N LEU A 406 11.27 27.37 6.74
CA LEU A 406 10.35 26.32 6.30
C LEU A 406 9.90 26.59 4.87
N VAL A 407 10.08 25.60 3.99
CA VAL A 407 9.58 25.61 2.61
C VAL A 407 8.43 24.63 2.46
N ILE A 408 7.26 25.13 2.11
CA ILE A 408 6.03 24.37 1.87
C ILE A 408 5.79 24.32 0.37
N ASP A 409 6.08 23.18 -0.27
CA ASP A 409 5.71 22.96 -1.68
C ASP A 409 4.32 22.32 -1.77
N GLU A 410 3.51 22.79 -2.72
CA GLU A 410 2.09 22.41 -2.90
C GLU A 410 1.24 22.61 -1.63
N ALA A 411 1.33 23.79 -1.01
CA ALA A 411 0.55 24.12 0.18
C ALA A 411 -0.97 23.92 -0.02
N ALA A 412 -1.45 24.13 -1.25
CA ALA A 412 -2.79 23.85 -1.74
C ALA A 412 -3.32 22.45 -1.42
N ALA A 413 -2.46 21.44 -1.51
CA ALA A 413 -2.83 20.05 -1.31
C ALA A 413 -2.85 19.64 0.17
N ILE A 414 -2.39 20.52 1.08
CA ILE A 414 -2.36 20.29 2.52
C ILE A 414 -3.59 20.94 3.17
N PRO A 415 -4.34 20.23 4.02
CA PRO A 415 -5.50 20.79 4.71
C PRO A 415 -5.17 22.07 5.48
N LEU A 416 -6.04 23.08 5.38
CA LEU A 416 -5.82 24.40 6.01
C LEU A 416 -5.44 24.34 7.51
N PRO A 417 -6.05 23.48 8.36
CA PRO A 417 -5.66 23.40 9.77
C PRO A 417 -4.21 22.97 9.96
N LEU A 418 -3.72 22.04 9.13
CA LEU A 418 -2.32 21.61 9.15
C LEU A 418 -1.40 22.73 8.65
N VAL A 419 -1.76 23.41 7.55
CA VAL A 419 -0.99 24.58 7.08
C VAL A 419 -0.89 25.65 8.17
N LYS A 420 -1.97 25.93 8.90
CA LYS A 420 -1.94 26.87 10.03
C LYS A 420 -1.02 26.40 11.16
N SER A 421 -0.99 25.11 11.46
CA SER A 421 -0.07 24.55 12.47
C SER A 421 1.41 24.65 12.05
N LEU A 422 1.68 24.70 10.74
CA LEU A 422 3.02 24.85 10.17
C LEU A 422 3.50 26.32 10.12
N LEU A 423 2.64 27.30 10.42
CA LEU A 423 3.04 28.71 10.45
C LEU A 423 3.57 29.10 11.84
N GLY A 424 4.85 28.81 12.09
CA GLY A 424 5.55 29.15 13.33
C GLY A 424 6.35 30.48 13.29
N PRO A 425 7.13 30.79 14.34
CA PRO A 425 7.96 32.00 14.46
C PRO A 425 9.28 31.90 13.68
N TYR A 426 9.23 31.49 12.41
CA TYR A 426 10.35 31.39 11.47
C TYR A 426 9.94 31.83 10.07
N LEU A 427 10.92 32.05 9.19
CA LEU A 427 10.70 32.41 7.79
C LEU A 427 9.98 31.26 7.07
N VAL A 428 8.88 31.58 6.36
CA VAL A 428 8.12 30.56 5.62
C VAL A 428 8.05 30.92 4.15
N PHE A 429 8.50 30.01 3.29
CA PHE A 429 8.22 30.03 1.86
C PHE A 429 7.08 29.06 1.59
N MET A 430 6.02 29.55 0.97
CA MET A 430 4.92 28.70 0.54
C MET A 430 4.74 28.83 -0.96
N ALA A 431 4.60 27.69 -1.62
CA ALA A 431 4.32 27.66 -3.03
C ALA A 431 3.04 26.88 -3.31
N SER A 432 2.19 27.46 -4.16
CA SER A 432 0.86 26.94 -4.45
C SER A 432 0.61 26.95 -5.96
N THR A 433 0.14 25.82 -6.50
CA THR A 433 -0.24 25.72 -7.91
C THR A 433 -1.63 26.29 -8.12
N ILE A 434 -1.77 27.35 -8.91
CA ILE A 434 -3.06 27.94 -9.33
C ILE A 434 -3.40 27.54 -10.76
N ASN A 435 -4.68 27.45 -11.12
CA ASN A 435 -5.14 27.19 -12.50
C ASN A 435 -4.55 25.94 -13.20
N GLY A 436 -4.39 24.82 -12.49
CA GLY A 436 -3.89 23.54 -13.03
C GLY A 436 -4.87 22.38 -12.85
N TYR A 437 -4.66 21.28 -13.60
CA TYR A 437 -5.50 20.08 -13.55
C TYR A 437 -5.50 19.31 -12.22
N GLU A 438 -4.64 19.68 -11.26
CA GLU A 438 -4.68 19.14 -9.90
C GLU A 438 -5.47 20.00 -8.91
N GLY A 439 -6.06 21.10 -9.38
CA GLY A 439 -7.31 21.70 -8.87
C GLY A 439 -7.42 22.01 -7.37
N THR A 440 -6.32 22.03 -6.62
CA THR A 440 -6.31 22.26 -5.16
C THR A 440 -5.96 23.70 -4.78
N GLY A 441 -5.48 24.49 -5.75
CA GLY A 441 -4.80 25.76 -5.55
C GLY A 441 -5.62 26.93 -5.05
N ARG A 442 -6.72 27.20 -5.74
CA ARG A 442 -7.23 28.57 -5.84
C ARG A 442 -8.15 28.96 -4.68
N SER A 443 -8.98 28.04 -4.20
CA SER A 443 -9.85 28.29 -3.06
C SER A 443 -9.06 28.39 -1.76
N LEU A 444 -8.02 27.55 -1.58
CA LEU A 444 -7.10 27.64 -0.45
C LEU A 444 -6.21 28.87 -0.58
N SER A 445 -5.60 29.15 -1.74
CA SER A 445 -4.74 30.32 -1.90
C SER A 445 -5.53 31.60 -1.66
N LEU A 446 -6.74 31.75 -2.23
CA LEU A 446 -7.59 32.91 -1.98
C LEU A 446 -7.95 33.03 -0.49
N LYS A 447 -8.42 31.96 0.16
CA LYS A 447 -8.82 32.03 1.59
C LYS A 447 -7.65 32.24 2.54
N LEU A 448 -6.52 31.56 2.31
CA LEU A 448 -5.32 31.66 3.14
C LEU A 448 -4.60 33.00 2.92
N ILE A 449 -4.38 33.39 1.66
CA ILE A 449 -3.75 34.67 1.33
C ILE A 449 -4.65 35.82 1.78
N GLN A 450 -5.96 35.76 1.59
CA GLN A 450 -6.88 36.79 2.11
C GLN A 450 -6.84 36.87 3.65
N GLN A 451 -6.78 35.74 4.36
CA GLN A 451 -6.59 35.73 5.81
C GLN A 451 -5.25 36.36 6.23
N LEU A 452 -4.16 36.01 5.55
CA LEU A 452 -2.84 36.58 5.82
C LEU A 452 -2.79 38.09 5.47
N ARG A 453 -3.44 38.51 4.36
CA ARG A 453 -3.62 39.92 3.98
C ARG A 453 -4.42 40.71 5.01
N GLN A 454 -5.47 40.11 5.59
CA GLN A 454 -6.25 40.76 6.65
C GLN A 454 -5.41 40.93 7.92
N GLN A 455 -4.60 39.93 8.27
CA GLN A 455 -3.66 40.01 9.40
C GLN A 455 -2.57 41.07 9.16
N SER A 456 -2.06 41.19 7.93
CA SER A 456 -1.08 42.24 7.58
C SER A 456 -1.71 43.62 7.52
N ALA A 457 -2.92 43.76 6.96
CA ALA A 457 -3.62 45.05 6.82
C ALA A 457 -4.06 45.66 8.16
N GLN A 458 -4.48 44.84 9.14
CA GLN A 458 -4.77 45.29 10.51
C GLN A 458 -3.54 45.90 11.21
N SER A 459 -2.33 45.65 10.70
CA SER A 459 -1.07 46.16 11.25
C SER A 459 -0.71 47.56 10.73
N GLN A 460 -1.23 47.97 9.57
CA GLN A 460 -0.92 49.29 8.98
C GLN A 460 -1.89 50.40 9.44
N VAL A 461 -3.12 50.06 9.81
CA VAL A 461 -4.16 51.04 10.21
C VAL A 461 -3.95 51.58 11.63
N SER A 462 -3.18 50.91 12.49
CA SER A 462 -2.90 51.35 13.87
C SER A 462 -1.68 52.27 14.00
N THR A 463 -1.41 53.12 12.99
CA THR A 463 -0.35 54.14 13.01
C THR A 463 -0.86 55.57 13.18
N THR A 464 -2.15 55.76 13.45
CA THR A 464 -2.70 57.04 13.96
C THR A 464 -2.88 56.97 15.48
N ALA A 465 -2.60 58.11 16.12
CA ALA A 465 -2.18 58.26 17.51
C ALA A 465 -3.19 57.78 18.57
N GLU A 466 -2.64 57.56 19.79
CA GLU A 466 -3.32 57.35 21.08
C GLU A 466 -3.69 55.90 21.45
N ASN A 467 -2.69 55.13 21.93
CA ASN A 467 -2.81 54.24 23.11
C ASN A 467 -1.53 53.40 23.32
N ARG A 468 -0.60 53.91 24.14
CA ARG A 468 0.77 53.36 24.27
C ARG A 468 0.95 52.24 25.30
N THR A 469 -0.05 51.86 26.10
CA THR A 469 0.17 50.95 27.26
C THR A 469 -0.45 49.55 27.13
N THR A 470 -1.40 49.32 26.21
CA THR A 470 -2.00 47.98 25.96
C THR A 470 -1.68 47.41 24.58
N ALA A 471 -0.92 48.13 23.76
CA ALA A 471 -0.63 47.75 22.36
C ALA A 471 0.61 46.85 22.20
N THR A 472 1.53 46.79 23.18
CA THR A 472 2.80 46.07 23.07
C THR A 472 2.65 44.55 22.93
N ALA A 473 1.56 43.96 23.44
CA ALA A 473 1.28 42.52 23.28
C ALA A 473 0.55 42.18 21.97
N ARG A 474 -0.18 43.12 21.36
CA ARG A 474 -0.93 42.91 20.10
C ARG A 474 -0.14 43.34 18.87
N LEU A 475 0.76 44.32 18.97
CA LEU A 475 1.68 44.72 17.89
C LEU A 475 2.75 43.65 17.61
N ALA A 476 3.09 42.83 18.61
CA ALA A 476 4.06 41.74 18.46
C ALA A 476 3.52 40.52 17.70
N SER A 477 2.27 40.50 17.23
CA SER A 477 1.63 39.32 16.62
C SER A 477 1.45 39.37 15.10
N ALA A 478 1.89 40.44 14.41
CA ALA A 478 1.67 40.60 12.97
C ALA A 478 2.78 39.96 12.12
N ARG A 479 2.40 39.22 11.07
CA ARG A 479 3.30 38.55 10.11
C ARG A 479 3.32 39.32 8.79
N THR A 480 4.48 39.59 8.21
CA THR A 480 4.58 40.26 6.90
C THR A 480 4.39 39.26 5.76
N LEU A 481 3.73 39.68 4.68
CA LEU A 481 3.40 38.83 3.53
C LEU A 481 3.97 39.44 2.24
N HIS A 482 4.81 38.68 1.53
CA HIS A 482 5.29 39.04 0.19
C HIS A 482 4.67 38.08 -0.83
N GLU A 483 3.97 38.62 -1.81
CA GLU A 483 3.35 37.82 -2.87
C GLU A 483 4.17 37.89 -4.17
N VAL A 484 4.29 36.73 -4.81
CA VAL A 484 4.99 36.55 -6.08
C VAL A 484 4.17 35.63 -6.97
N SER A 485 3.99 36.01 -8.24
CA SER A 485 3.30 35.18 -9.22
C SER A 485 4.18 34.83 -10.41
N LEU A 486 4.21 33.56 -10.82
CA LEU A 486 4.88 33.13 -12.06
C LEU A 486 3.83 32.89 -13.15
N GLN A 487 3.93 33.64 -14.25
CA GLN A 487 3.03 33.51 -15.40
C GLN A 487 3.73 32.86 -16.59
N GLU A 488 5.02 33.11 -16.80
CA GLU A 488 5.79 32.55 -17.92
C GLU A 488 6.12 31.05 -17.76
N SER A 489 5.99 30.26 -18.84
CA SER A 489 6.32 28.82 -18.84
C SER A 489 7.80 28.62 -19.09
N ILE A 490 8.39 27.63 -18.41
CA ILE A 490 9.79 27.25 -18.64
C ILE A 490 9.95 26.24 -19.79
N ARG A 491 8.83 25.68 -20.30
CA ARG A 491 8.84 24.60 -21.30
C ARG A 491 8.58 25.10 -22.72
N TYR A 492 7.76 26.14 -22.86
CA TYR A 492 7.30 26.68 -24.14
C TYR A 492 7.09 28.18 -24.05
N ALA A 493 7.05 28.86 -25.19
CA ALA A 493 6.88 30.31 -25.26
C ALA A 493 5.51 30.79 -24.74
N PRO A 494 5.40 32.03 -24.25
CA PRO A 494 4.12 32.63 -23.89
C PRO A 494 3.20 32.71 -25.11
N GLY A 495 1.89 32.52 -24.90
CA GLY A 495 0.89 32.58 -25.97
C GLY A 495 0.78 31.31 -26.82
N ASP A 496 1.27 30.16 -26.33
CA ASP A 496 1.15 28.89 -27.04
C ASP A 496 -0.32 28.50 -27.33
N ALA A 497 -0.65 28.32 -28.61
CA ALA A 497 -2.02 28.07 -29.06
C ALA A 497 -2.59 26.75 -28.52
N VAL A 498 -1.75 25.72 -28.38
CA VAL A 498 -2.16 24.41 -27.83
C VAL A 498 -2.47 24.53 -26.33
N GLU A 499 -1.73 25.36 -25.59
CA GLU A 499 -2.05 25.63 -24.17
C GLU A 499 -3.40 26.34 -24.02
N GLN A 500 -3.62 27.40 -24.80
CA GLN A 500 -4.86 28.17 -24.74
C GLN A 500 -6.07 27.32 -25.09
N TRP A 501 -5.96 26.50 -26.15
CA TRP A 501 -6.99 25.52 -26.51
C TRP A 501 -7.27 24.55 -25.36
N LEU A 502 -6.21 23.99 -24.74
CA LEU A 502 -6.34 23.04 -23.64
C LEU A 502 -7.03 23.67 -22.42
N ASN A 503 -6.61 24.87 -22.03
CA ASN A 503 -7.20 25.60 -20.90
C ASN A 503 -8.66 25.96 -21.16
N HIS A 504 -9.01 26.32 -22.40
CA HIS A 504 -10.39 26.61 -22.80
C HIS A 504 -11.26 25.35 -22.76
N LEU A 505 -10.80 24.26 -23.37
CA LEU A 505 -11.48 22.97 -23.40
C LEU A 505 -11.73 22.43 -21.98
N LEU A 506 -10.73 22.50 -21.11
CA LEU A 506 -10.81 21.99 -19.74
C LEU A 506 -11.34 23.01 -18.73
N CYS A 507 -11.66 24.23 -19.16
CA CYS A 507 -12.13 25.33 -18.33
C CYS A 507 -11.21 25.64 -17.13
N LEU A 508 -9.89 25.60 -17.33
CA LEU A 508 -8.90 25.85 -16.27
C LEU A 508 -8.72 27.36 -15.99
N ASP A 509 -9.03 28.21 -16.97
CA ASP A 509 -8.92 29.67 -16.87
C ASP A 509 -10.09 30.26 -16.05
N CYS A 510 -9.98 30.22 -14.73
CA CYS A 510 -11.06 30.68 -13.83
C CYS A 510 -11.00 32.20 -13.54
N LEU A 511 -10.47 33.03 -14.44
CA LEU A 511 -10.24 34.48 -14.22
C LEU A 511 -11.52 35.35 -14.15
N SER A 512 -12.69 34.75 -14.34
CA SER A 512 -13.95 35.43 -14.67
C SER A 512 -14.99 35.49 -13.54
N LEU A 513 -14.57 35.56 -12.27
CA LEU A 513 -15.46 35.94 -11.17
C LEU A 513 -15.31 37.44 -10.90
N THR A 514 -15.94 38.27 -11.72
CA THR A 514 -16.08 39.70 -11.43
C THR A 514 -17.05 39.88 -10.26
N PRO A 515 -16.64 40.53 -9.16
CA PRO A 515 -17.56 40.88 -8.09
C PRO A 515 -18.65 41.80 -8.63
N MET A 516 -19.90 41.58 -8.22
CA MET A 516 -21.00 42.50 -8.55
C MET A 516 -20.73 43.88 -7.92
N VAL A 517 -20.49 44.88 -8.76
CA VAL A 517 -20.31 46.29 -8.34
C VAL A 517 -21.65 46.91 -7.92
N SER A 518 -22.77 46.35 -8.40
CA SER A 518 -24.14 46.69 -7.99
C SER A 518 -24.60 45.72 -6.91
N GLY A 519 -25.15 46.21 -5.80
CA GLY A 519 -25.46 45.43 -4.58
C GLY A 519 -26.16 44.08 -4.82
N CYS A 520 -25.84 43.12 -3.94
CA CYS A 520 -26.32 41.74 -4.03
C CYS A 520 -27.84 41.65 -3.76
N PRO A 521 -28.63 40.92 -4.57
CA PRO A 521 -30.08 40.75 -4.34
C PRO A 521 -30.37 39.85 -3.13
N LEU A 522 -31.49 40.09 -2.45
CA LEU A 522 -31.93 39.24 -1.34
C LEU A 522 -32.11 37.77 -1.79
N PRO A 523 -31.72 36.77 -0.98
CA PRO A 523 -31.85 35.36 -1.34
C PRO A 523 -33.28 34.93 -1.72
N GLU A 524 -34.29 35.57 -1.15
CA GLU A 524 -35.70 35.28 -1.43
C GLU A 524 -36.12 35.60 -2.87
N ALA A 525 -35.53 36.65 -3.45
CA ALA A 525 -35.80 37.09 -4.82
C ALA A 525 -35.06 36.26 -5.89
N CYS A 526 -34.19 35.33 -5.48
CA CYS A 526 -33.44 34.48 -6.39
C CYS A 526 -34.22 33.20 -6.72
N GLU A 527 -34.20 32.82 -7.99
CA GLU A 527 -34.86 31.61 -8.51
C GLU A 527 -33.83 30.56 -8.93
N LEU A 528 -34.23 29.29 -8.84
CA LEU A 528 -33.44 28.15 -9.24
C LEU A 528 -33.85 27.72 -10.66
N TYR A 529 -32.88 27.54 -11.55
CA TYR A 529 -33.08 27.12 -12.94
C TYR A 529 -32.45 25.75 -13.18
N TYR A 530 -33.09 24.93 -14.01
CA TYR A 530 -32.52 23.69 -14.51
C TYR A 530 -31.64 23.97 -15.74
N VAL A 531 -30.43 23.41 -15.77
CA VAL A 531 -29.50 23.58 -16.89
C VAL A 531 -29.59 22.40 -17.83
N ASN A 532 -29.92 22.65 -19.10
CA ASN A 532 -29.87 21.62 -20.12
C ASN A 532 -28.40 21.34 -20.51
N ARG A 533 -27.97 20.09 -20.33
CA ARG A 533 -26.57 19.68 -20.55
C ARG A 533 -26.23 19.52 -22.03
N ASP A 534 -27.19 19.13 -22.87
CA ASP A 534 -26.95 18.98 -24.32
C ASP A 534 -26.58 20.33 -24.95
N THR A 535 -27.23 21.41 -24.52
CA THR A 535 -26.97 22.77 -24.99
C THR A 535 -25.80 23.44 -24.28
N LEU A 536 -25.50 23.02 -23.05
CA LEU A 536 -24.31 23.47 -22.33
C LEU A 536 -23.02 23.00 -23.01
N PHE A 537 -23.00 21.76 -23.53
CA PHE A 537 -21.81 21.14 -24.11
C PHE A 537 -21.74 21.18 -25.65
N CYS A 538 -22.62 21.93 -26.32
CA CYS A 538 -22.67 22.03 -27.79
C CYS A 538 -21.56 22.88 -28.44
N TYR A 539 -20.61 23.39 -27.65
CA TYR A 539 -19.50 24.26 -28.09
C TYR A 539 -19.92 25.57 -28.77
N HIS A 540 -21.01 26.19 -28.29
CA HIS A 540 -21.41 27.54 -28.69
C HIS A 540 -20.77 28.60 -27.79
N LYS A 541 -20.42 29.78 -28.34
CA LYS A 541 -19.69 30.85 -27.61
C LYS A 541 -20.37 31.28 -26.29
N ALA A 542 -21.70 31.39 -26.28
CA ALA A 542 -22.46 31.75 -25.07
C ALA A 542 -22.49 30.60 -24.04
N SER A 543 -22.65 29.35 -24.51
CA SER A 543 -22.64 28.16 -23.66
C SER A 543 -21.27 27.91 -23.04
N GLU A 544 -20.18 28.12 -23.79
CA GLU A 544 -18.81 28.01 -23.29
C GLU A 544 -18.51 29.05 -22.21
N LEU A 545 -18.93 30.31 -22.40
CA LEU A 545 -18.77 31.34 -21.37
C LEU A 545 -19.55 30.99 -20.10
N PHE A 546 -20.76 30.45 -20.24
CA PHE A 546 -21.56 30.01 -19.10
C PHE A 546 -20.94 28.79 -18.39
N LEU A 547 -20.45 27.81 -19.15
CA LEU A 547 -19.75 26.62 -18.64
C LEU A 547 -18.47 27.01 -17.90
N GLN A 548 -17.70 27.97 -18.42
CA GLN A 548 -16.53 28.52 -17.73
C GLN A 548 -16.89 29.17 -16.40
N ARG A 549 -17.96 29.98 -16.33
CA ARG A 549 -18.44 30.57 -15.07
C ARG A 549 -18.84 29.50 -14.06
N LEU A 550 -19.56 28.48 -14.51
CA LEU A 550 -20.00 27.34 -13.70
C LEU A 550 -18.81 26.54 -13.15
N MET A 551 -17.81 26.25 -14.00
CA MET A 551 -16.59 25.54 -13.57
C MET A 551 -15.70 26.40 -12.67
N ALA A 552 -15.59 27.70 -12.94
CA ALA A 552 -14.88 28.64 -12.07
C ALA A 552 -15.49 28.65 -10.66
N LEU A 553 -16.82 28.61 -10.56
CA LEU A 553 -17.52 28.54 -9.28
C LEU A 553 -17.27 27.21 -8.54
N TYR A 554 -17.27 26.07 -9.25
CA TYR A 554 -16.91 24.78 -8.66
C TYR A 554 -15.48 24.77 -8.13
N VAL A 555 -14.51 25.30 -8.89
CA VAL A 555 -13.10 25.41 -8.49
C VAL A 555 -12.91 26.34 -7.31
N ALA A 556 -13.68 27.43 -7.24
CA ALA A 556 -13.61 28.37 -6.13
C ALA A 556 -14.25 27.84 -4.84
N SER A 557 -15.29 27.02 -4.94
CA SER A 557 -16.06 26.55 -3.77
C SER A 557 -15.46 25.29 -3.12
N HIS A 558 -14.89 24.39 -3.92
CA HIS A 558 -14.39 23.10 -3.45
C HIS A 558 -12.88 23.13 -3.16
N TYR A 559 -12.46 22.23 -2.27
CA TYR A 559 -11.06 22.12 -1.84
C TYR A 559 -10.17 21.38 -2.85
N LYS A 560 -10.71 20.38 -3.54
CA LYS A 560 -9.99 19.60 -4.56
C LYS A 560 -10.94 19.24 -5.69
N ASN A 561 -10.60 19.67 -6.90
CA ASN A 561 -11.31 19.29 -8.11
C ASN A 561 -10.38 18.57 -9.09
N SER A 562 -10.96 17.74 -9.96
CA SER A 562 -10.25 17.12 -11.07
C SER A 562 -10.92 17.51 -12.38
N PRO A 563 -10.18 17.73 -13.48
CA PRO A 563 -10.79 17.94 -14.80
C PRO A 563 -11.65 16.76 -15.26
N ASN A 564 -11.44 15.56 -14.71
CA ASN A 564 -12.30 14.42 -14.99
C ASN A 564 -13.74 14.65 -14.52
N ASP A 565 -13.96 15.57 -13.56
CA ASP A 565 -15.29 15.96 -13.10
C ASP A 565 -16.12 16.59 -14.22
N LEU A 566 -15.47 17.28 -15.18
CA LEU A 566 -16.13 17.85 -16.36
C LEU A 566 -16.72 16.77 -17.27
N GLN A 567 -15.97 15.68 -17.46
CA GLN A 567 -16.43 14.53 -18.25
C GLN A 567 -17.55 13.77 -17.52
N MET A 568 -17.45 13.64 -16.19
CA MET A 568 -18.54 13.09 -15.39
C MET A 568 -19.80 13.95 -15.50
N LEU A 569 -19.65 15.29 -15.44
CA LEU A 569 -20.75 16.24 -15.57
C LEU A 569 -21.47 16.14 -16.92
N SER A 570 -20.70 15.92 -18.00
CA SER A 570 -21.22 15.86 -19.36
C SER A 570 -21.87 14.53 -19.69
N ASP A 571 -21.19 13.42 -19.41
CA ASP A 571 -21.54 12.13 -20.01
C ASP A 571 -22.47 11.29 -19.12
N ALA A 572 -22.36 11.43 -17.79
CA ALA A 572 -23.08 10.57 -16.86
C ALA A 572 -24.60 10.88 -16.87
N PRO A 573 -25.47 9.92 -17.24
CA PRO A 573 -26.88 10.20 -17.50
C PRO A 573 -27.66 10.67 -16.26
N ALA A 574 -27.39 10.08 -15.10
CA ALA A 574 -28.10 10.34 -13.85
C ALA A 574 -27.83 11.71 -13.22
N HIS A 575 -26.91 12.52 -13.76
CA HIS A 575 -26.57 13.82 -13.19
C HIS A 575 -27.49 14.94 -13.68
N HIS A 576 -27.96 15.78 -12.77
CA HIS A 576 -28.71 17.01 -13.05
C HIS A 576 -27.99 18.23 -12.47
N LEU A 577 -28.17 19.36 -13.14
CA LEU A 577 -27.57 20.64 -12.76
C LEU A 577 -28.64 21.69 -12.54
N PHE A 578 -28.54 22.34 -11.39
CA PHE A 578 -29.39 23.46 -11.01
C PHE A 578 -28.54 24.68 -10.68
N CYS A 579 -28.92 25.85 -11.21
CA CYS A 579 -28.22 27.11 -11.00
C CYS A 579 -29.16 28.12 -10.34
N LEU A 580 -28.73 28.73 -9.25
CA LEU A 580 -29.43 29.84 -8.60
C LEU A 580 -28.97 31.15 -9.26
N LEU A 581 -29.93 31.87 -9.83
CA LEU A 581 -29.68 33.11 -10.56
C LEU A 581 -30.38 34.29 -9.86
N PRO A 582 -29.81 35.51 -9.95
CA PRO A 582 -30.51 36.71 -9.57
C PRO A 582 -31.70 36.96 -10.52
N PRO A 583 -32.71 37.74 -10.10
CA PRO A 583 -33.82 38.09 -10.97
C PRO A 583 -33.30 38.81 -12.22
N VAL A 584 -33.59 38.26 -13.40
CA VAL A 584 -33.14 38.81 -14.69
C VAL A 584 -34.21 39.79 -15.19
N PRO A 585 -33.89 41.09 -15.39
CA PRO A 585 -34.81 42.01 -16.03
C PRO A 585 -35.03 41.58 -17.49
N PRO A 586 -36.27 41.57 -18.00
CA PRO A 586 -36.59 41.12 -19.37
C PRO A 586 -35.96 41.98 -20.48
N THR A 587 -35.31 43.10 -20.14
CA THR A 587 -34.70 44.07 -21.06
C THR A 587 -33.19 43.87 -21.29
N GLN A 588 -32.50 43.02 -20.52
CA GLN A 588 -31.05 42.78 -20.66
C GLN A 588 -30.74 41.46 -21.37
N ASN A 589 -30.21 41.54 -22.60
CA ASN A 589 -29.64 40.40 -23.34
C ASN A 589 -28.22 40.04 -22.87
N ALA A 590 -27.98 39.98 -21.56
CA ALA A 590 -26.70 39.61 -20.97
C ALA A 590 -26.82 38.29 -20.21
N LEU A 591 -25.80 37.42 -20.31
CA LEU A 591 -25.76 36.16 -19.56
C LEU A 591 -25.73 36.44 -18.05
N PRO A 592 -26.68 35.92 -17.26
CA PRO A 592 -26.73 36.15 -15.82
C PRO A 592 -25.52 35.55 -15.11
N GLN A 593 -25.14 36.16 -13.99
CA GLN A 593 -24.10 35.64 -13.12
C GLN A 593 -24.67 34.50 -12.26
N VAL A 594 -23.89 33.44 -12.11
CA VAL A 594 -24.29 32.26 -11.34
C VAL A 594 -23.91 32.46 -9.88
N LEU A 595 -24.91 32.50 -8.97
CA LEU A 595 -24.68 32.73 -7.54
C LEU A 595 -24.37 31.43 -6.78
N ALA A 596 -25.13 30.39 -7.08
CA ALA A 596 -24.92 29.06 -6.53
C ALA A 596 -25.26 27.97 -7.57
N VAL A 597 -24.60 26.82 -7.49
CA VAL A 597 -24.85 25.65 -8.33
C VAL A 597 -25.03 24.43 -7.45
N VAL A 598 -26.03 23.61 -7.77
CA VAL A 598 -26.29 22.34 -7.13
C VAL A 598 -26.24 21.23 -8.18
N GLN A 599 -25.37 20.24 -7.93
CA GLN A 599 -25.27 19.02 -8.73
C GLN A 599 -25.97 17.88 -8.01
N VAL A 600 -27.00 17.32 -8.63
CA VAL A 600 -27.74 16.16 -8.11
C VAL A 600 -27.43 14.95 -8.99
N CYS A 601 -27.32 13.76 -8.42
CA CYS A 601 -27.21 12.49 -9.13
C CYS A 601 -28.35 11.58 -8.68
N LEU A 602 -29.11 11.02 -9.61
CA LEU A 602 -30.16 10.04 -9.33
C LEU A 602 -29.52 8.68 -9.02
N GLU A 603 -29.89 8.07 -7.90
CA GLU A 603 -29.39 6.77 -7.41
C GLU A 603 -30.54 5.86 -7.01
N GLY A 604 -30.30 4.55 -7.01
CA GLY A 604 -31.27 3.57 -6.52
C GLY A 604 -31.99 2.79 -7.63
N GLN A 605 -33.14 2.20 -7.30
CA GLN A 605 -33.83 1.19 -8.14
C GLN A 605 -32.93 -0.01 -8.49
N ILE A 606 -32.06 -0.40 -7.57
CA ILE A 606 -31.11 -1.52 -7.73
C ILE A 606 -31.89 -2.82 -7.55
N SER A 607 -31.60 -3.84 -8.37
CA SER A 607 -32.29 -5.12 -8.23
C SER A 607 -31.88 -5.83 -6.94
N ARG A 608 -32.85 -6.42 -6.25
CA ARG A 608 -32.63 -7.18 -5.00
C ARG A 608 -31.58 -8.29 -5.17
N GLN A 609 -31.53 -8.91 -6.35
CA GLN A 609 -30.55 -9.95 -6.68
C GLN A 609 -29.12 -9.37 -6.75
N SER A 610 -28.94 -8.20 -7.38
CA SER A 610 -27.66 -7.49 -7.40
C SER A 610 -27.18 -7.17 -5.98
N ILE A 611 -28.07 -6.72 -5.10
CA ILE A 611 -27.74 -6.40 -3.69
C ILE A 611 -27.29 -7.63 -2.92
N LEU A 612 -28.04 -8.74 -2.99
CA LEU A 612 -27.68 -10.00 -2.33
C LEU A 612 -26.37 -10.60 -2.89
N SER A 613 -26.14 -10.44 -4.20
CA SER A 613 -24.88 -10.88 -4.82
C SER A 613 -23.67 -10.05 -4.34
N SER A 614 -23.87 -8.77 -4.06
CA SER A 614 -22.84 -7.86 -3.52
C SER A 614 -22.54 -8.18 -2.05
N LEU A 615 -23.57 -8.41 -1.23
CA LEU A 615 -23.41 -8.81 0.18
C LEU A 615 -22.64 -10.14 0.32
N SER A 616 -22.80 -11.06 -0.63
CA SER A 616 -22.10 -12.36 -0.62
C SER A 616 -20.71 -12.35 -1.27
N ARG A 617 -20.49 -11.55 -2.32
CA ARG A 617 -19.23 -11.55 -3.12
C ARG A 617 -18.36 -10.29 -2.94
N GLY A 618 -18.82 -9.30 -2.19
CA GLY A 618 -18.11 -8.04 -1.94
C GLY A 618 -17.91 -7.14 -3.18
N LYS A 619 -18.61 -7.40 -4.30
CA LYS A 619 -18.45 -6.64 -5.55
C LYS A 619 -19.46 -5.50 -5.63
N LYS A 620 -18.97 -4.27 -5.46
CA LYS A 620 -19.75 -3.04 -5.64
C LYS A 620 -19.78 -2.64 -7.11
N ALA A 621 -20.97 -2.42 -7.66
CA ALA A 621 -21.11 -1.77 -8.95
C ALA A 621 -20.69 -0.29 -8.81
N SER A 622 -19.98 0.24 -9.82
CA SER A 622 -19.52 1.62 -9.82
C SER A 622 -20.62 2.55 -10.31
N GLY A 623 -21.11 3.46 -9.45
CA GLY A 623 -22.08 4.50 -9.84
C GLY A 623 -22.88 4.99 -8.64
N ASP A 624 -23.61 4.08 -8.00
CA ASP A 624 -24.38 4.35 -6.79
C ASP A 624 -23.46 4.37 -5.55
N LEU A 625 -23.67 5.31 -4.62
CA LEU A 625 -22.88 5.33 -3.37
C LEU A 625 -23.78 5.09 -2.16
N ILE A 626 -24.90 5.82 -2.06
CA ILE A 626 -25.76 5.80 -0.88
C ILE A 626 -26.50 4.45 -0.76
N PRO A 627 -27.17 3.92 -1.82
CA PRO A 627 -27.81 2.61 -1.76
C PRO A 627 -26.87 1.50 -1.28
N TRP A 628 -25.66 1.43 -1.87
CA TRP A 628 -24.67 0.42 -1.50
C TRP A 628 -24.18 0.56 -0.06
N THR A 629 -23.86 1.79 0.37
CA THR A 629 -23.33 2.01 1.72
C THR A 629 -24.38 1.71 2.77
N VAL A 630 -25.63 2.13 2.57
CA VAL A 630 -26.72 1.88 3.54
C VAL A 630 -27.09 0.40 3.55
N SER A 631 -27.26 -0.23 2.38
CA SER A 631 -27.60 -1.67 2.29
C SER A 631 -26.51 -2.56 2.89
N GLU A 632 -25.24 -2.19 2.77
CA GLU A 632 -24.11 -2.94 3.33
C GLU A 632 -24.00 -2.76 4.85
N GLN A 633 -24.10 -1.52 5.35
CA GLN A 633 -23.91 -1.23 6.77
C GLN A 633 -25.12 -1.64 7.63
N PHE A 634 -26.34 -1.49 7.11
CA PHE A 634 -27.58 -1.82 7.80
C PHE A 634 -28.17 -3.18 7.38
N GLN A 635 -27.54 -3.88 6.43
CA GLN A 635 -28.01 -5.16 5.87
C GLN A 635 -29.46 -5.12 5.36
N ASP A 636 -29.91 -3.96 4.91
CA ASP A 636 -31.26 -3.73 4.41
C ASP A 636 -31.28 -3.77 2.87
N PRO A 637 -31.82 -4.84 2.25
CA PRO A 637 -31.90 -4.95 0.80
C PRO A 637 -33.02 -4.09 0.20
N ASP A 638 -33.99 -3.65 1.00
CA ASP A 638 -35.16 -2.93 0.52
C ASP A 638 -34.82 -1.45 0.29
N PHE A 639 -33.89 -0.89 1.07
CA PHE A 639 -33.38 0.47 0.86
C PHE A 639 -32.76 0.67 -0.53
N GLY A 640 -32.05 -0.33 -1.07
CA GLY A 640 -31.46 -0.23 -2.40
C GLY A 640 -32.47 -0.22 -3.55
N GLY A 641 -33.71 -0.68 -3.30
CA GLY A 641 -34.81 -0.64 -4.25
C GLY A 641 -35.51 0.73 -4.34
N LEU A 642 -35.29 1.62 -3.36
CA LEU A 642 -35.86 2.97 -3.35
C LEU A 642 -35.21 3.85 -4.43
N SER A 643 -35.96 4.84 -4.91
CA SER A 643 -35.48 5.86 -5.84
C SER A 643 -34.99 7.07 -5.05
N GLY A 644 -33.74 7.49 -5.23
CA GLY A 644 -33.17 8.59 -4.45
C GLY A 644 -32.36 9.58 -5.28
N GLY A 645 -32.18 10.77 -4.72
CA GLY A 645 -31.26 11.78 -5.24
C GLY A 645 -30.08 11.95 -4.29
N ARG A 646 -28.86 12.01 -4.83
CA ARG A 646 -27.66 12.42 -4.09
C ARG A 646 -27.23 13.81 -4.53
N VAL A 647 -27.17 14.76 -3.61
CA VAL A 647 -26.47 16.03 -3.86
C VAL A 647 -24.96 15.74 -3.83
N VAL A 648 -24.35 15.71 -5.01
CA VAL A 648 -22.92 15.40 -5.19
C VAL A 648 -22.08 16.62 -4.82
N ARG A 649 -22.50 17.82 -5.26
CA ARG A 649 -21.81 19.08 -4.99
C ARG A 649 -22.79 20.24 -4.82
N ILE A 650 -22.43 21.14 -3.92
CA ILE A 650 -23.03 22.46 -3.79
C ILE A 650 -21.91 23.49 -3.81
N ALA A 651 -21.99 24.44 -4.73
CA ALA A 651 -21.00 25.49 -4.93
C ALA A 651 -21.68 26.84 -4.76
N VAL A 652 -21.15 27.67 -3.86
CA VAL A 652 -21.65 29.03 -3.58
C VAL A 652 -20.49 29.98 -3.74
N HIS A 653 -20.72 31.11 -4.39
CA HIS A 653 -19.68 32.10 -4.65
C HIS A 653 -18.94 32.46 -3.35
N PRO A 654 -17.59 32.44 -3.32
CA PRO A 654 -16.82 32.69 -2.10
C PRO A 654 -17.18 33.99 -1.39
N ASP A 655 -17.42 35.07 -2.15
CA ASP A 655 -17.75 36.38 -1.59
C ASP A 655 -19.16 36.45 -0.98
N TYR A 656 -20.04 35.50 -1.32
CA TYR A 656 -21.42 35.44 -0.83
C TYR A 656 -21.63 34.32 0.21
N GLN A 657 -20.54 33.74 0.72
CA GLN A 657 -20.59 32.74 1.79
C GLN A 657 -21.11 33.40 3.08
N GLY A 658 -22.16 32.83 3.68
CA GLY A 658 -22.79 33.36 4.91
C GLY A 658 -24.09 34.14 4.68
N MET A 659 -24.42 34.51 3.44
CA MET A 659 -25.67 35.22 3.10
C MET A 659 -26.89 34.32 2.86
N GLY A 660 -26.73 32.98 2.90
CA GLY A 660 -27.86 32.04 2.84
C GLY A 660 -28.27 31.52 1.45
N TYR A 661 -27.58 31.90 0.36
CA TYR A 661 -27.91 31.42 -1.00
C TYR A 661 -27.88 29.89 -1.15
N GLY A 662 -26.95 29.21 -0.48
CA GLY A 662 -26.90 27.74 -0.49
C GLY A 662 -28.12 27.09 0.18
N SER A 663 -28.60 27.67 1.29
CA SER A 663 -29.81 27.19 1.98
C SER A 663 -31.05 27.41 1.11
N ARG A 664 -31.15 28.57 0.46
CA ARG A 664 -32.24 28.86 -0.49
C ARG A 664 -32.27 27.88 -1.66
N ALA A 665 -31.12 27.57 -2.25
CA ALA A 665 -31.03 26.63 -3.35
C ALA A 665 -31.53 25.22 -2.93
N LEU A 666 -31.19 24.76 -1.73
CA LEU A 666 -31.66 23.48 -1.21
C LEU A 666 -33.16 23.48 -0.90
N GLN A 667 -33.70 24.57 -0.35
CA GLN A 667 -35.14 24.70 -0.09
C GLN A 667 -35.95 24.62 -1.39
N LEU A 668 -35.53 25.36 -2.43
CA LEU A 668 -36.18 25.32 -3.75
C LEU A 668 -36.05 23.93 -4.40
N LEU A 669 -34.91 23.26 -4.23
CA LEU A 669 -34.70 21.91 -4.74
C LEU A 669 -35.60 20.88 -4.02
N GLN A 670 -35.74 20.96 -2.70
CA GLN A 670 -36.65 20.12 -1.93
C GLN A 670 -38.11 20.37 -2.34
N ALA A 671 -38.51 21.63 -2.49
CA ALA A 671 -39.85 22.00 -2.95
C ALA A 671 -40.15 21.45 -4.36
N TYR A 672 -39.16 21.48 -5.26
CA TYR A 672 -39.25 20.92 -6.61
C TYR A 672 -39.51 19.41 -6.59
N TYR A 673 -38.70 18.63 -5.88
CA TYR A 673 -38.86 17.17 -5.82
C TYR A 673 -40.07 16.70 -5.01
N GLN A 674 -40.57 17.52 -4.08
CA GLN A 674 -41.83 17.27 -3.38
C GLN A 674 -43.07 17.63 -4.22
N GLY A 675 -42.92 18.27 -5.38
CA GLY A 675 -44.02 18.63 -6.26
C GLY A 675 -44.77 19.91 -5.88
N HIS A 676 -44.20 20.78 -5.04
CA HIS A 676 -44.82 22.06 -4.65
C HIS A 676 -44.75 23.13 -5.76
N CYS A 677 -43.94 22.92 -6.79
CA CYS A 677 -43.89 23.79 -7.97
C CYS A 677 -44.90 23.30 -9.02
N PRO A 678 -45.92 24.10 -9.39
CA PRO A 678 -46.89 23.70 -10.41
C PRO A 678 -46.20 23.59 -11.78
N SER A 679 -46.34 22.44 -12.44
CA SER A 679 -45.89 22.25 -13.82
C SER A 679 -46.89 22.88 -14.78
N LEU A 680 -46.41 23.65 -15.75
CA LEU A 680 -47.24 24.29 -16.78
C LEU A 680 -47.61 23.33 -17.94
N GLN A 681 -47.13 22.09 -17.93
CA GLN A 681 -47.42 21.08 -18.97
C GLN A 681 -48.57 20.16 -18.54
N GLU A 682 -49.57 20.00 -19.41
CA GLU A 682 -50.65 19.02 -19.22
C GLU A 682 -50.08 17.59 -19.15
N PRO A 683 -50.61 16.71 -18.28
CA PRO A 683 -50.13 15.34 -18.12
C PRO A 683 -50.58 14.48 -19.31
N GLY A 684 -49.87 14.57 -20.43
CA GLY A 684 -50.23 13.80 -21.65
C GLY A 684 -49.40 14.03 -22.90
N LEU A 685 -48.50 15.02 -22.93
CA LEU A 685 -47.60 15.22 -24.08
C LEU A 685 -46.34 14.34 -23.95
N LYS A 686 -46.07 13.55 -25.01
CA LYS A 686 -44.92 12.66 -25.16
C LYS A 686 -43.62 13.32 -24.67
N PRO A 687 -42.67 12.56 -24.08
CA PRO A 687 -41.36 13.10 -23.74
C PRO A 687 -40.79 13.83 -24.97
N CYS A 688 -40.23 15.01 -24.72
CA CYS A 688 -39.52 15.84 -25.70
C CYS A 688 -38.74 14.91 -26.65
N GLN A 689 -39.06 14.98 -27.95
CA GLN A 689 -38.53 14.11 -29.02
C GLN A 689 -37.16 13.52 -28.65
N GLU A 690 -37.09 12.19 -28.50
CA GLU A 690 -35.82 11.50 -28.52
C GLU A 690 -35.05 12.00 -29.74
N ILE A 691 -33.93 12.69 -29.50
CA ILE A 691 -33.10 13.22 -30.55
C ILE A 691 -32.60 12.00 -31.33
N HIS A 692 -33.14 11.81 -32.54
CA HIS A 692 -32.71 10.76 -33.44
C HIS A 692 -31.18 10.77 -33.53
N ALA A 693 -30.56 9.62 -33.26
CA ALA A 693 -29.17 9.39 -33.60
C ALA A 693 -28.97 9.76 -35.07
N VAL A 694 -28.00 10.62 -35.35
CA VAL A 694 -27.70 11.18 -36.69
C VAL A 694 -27.83 10.08 -37.75
N SER A 695 -28.83 10.20 -38.64
CA SER A 695 -28.92 9.36 -39.83
C SER A 695 -27.71 9.67 -40.72
N SER A 696 -26.90 8.64 -40.96
CA SER A 696 -25.69 8.71 -41.76
C SER A 696 -26.02 8.92 -43.24
N GLU A 697 -26.14 10.18 -43.68
CA GLU A 697 -25.93 10.49 -45.10
C GLU A 697 -24.42 10.48 -45.37
N ALA A 698 -24.01 9.55 -46.24
CA ALA A 698 -22.63 9.19 -46.53
C ALA A 698 -21.91 10.29 -47.32
N VAL A 699 -21.18 11.16 -46.61
CA VAL A 699 -20.18 12.07 -47.18
C VAL A 699 -18.78 11.56 -46.79
N GLY A 700 -17.84 11.51 -47.74
CA GLY A 700 -16.47 11.04 -47.49
C GLY A 700 -15.67 11.98 -46.58
N LEU A 701 -14.67 11.45 -45.86
CA LEU A 701 -13.83 12.18 -44.89
C LEU A 701 -13.19 13.47 -45.42
N LEU A 702 -12.98 13.59 -46.74
CA LEU A 702 -12.36 14.76 -47.38
C LEU A 702 -13.32 15.94 -47.61
N GLU A 703 -14.64 15.71 -47.57
CA GLU A 703 -15.69 16.71 -47.87
C GLU A 703 -16.53 17.08 -46.63
N GLU A 704 -16.32 16.41 -45.49
CA GLU A 704 -17.12 16.58 -44.27
C GLU A 704 -16.78 17.88 -43.51
N VAL A 705 -17.76 18.79 -43.38
CA VAL A 705 -17.65 20.01 -42.56
C VAL A 705 -18.40 19.82 -41.23
N ILE A 706 -17.68 19.97 -40.12
CA ILE A 706 -18.22 19.79 -38.77
C ILE A 706 -18.89 21.10 -38.31
N SER A 707 -20.16 21.04 -37.88
CA SER A 707 -20.89 22.19 -37.33
C SER A 707 -21.71 21.80 -36.08
N PRO A 708 -21.99 22.74 -35.16
CA PRO A 708 -22.87 22.52 -34.01
C PRO A 708 -24.29 22.12 -34.44
N ARG A 709 -25.01 21.39 -33.59
CA ARG A 709 -26.40 20.95 -33.85
C ARG A 709 -27.33 22.17 -34.03
N LYS A 710 -28.23 22.10 -35.03
CA LYS A 710 -29.12 23.21 -35.42
C LYS A 710 -30.39 23.31 -34.55
N ASP A 711 -30.95 22.18 -34.12
CA ASP A 711 -32.18 22.12 -33.30
C ASP A 711 -31.82 21.83 -31.84
N LEU A 712 -31.64 22.88 -31.05
CA LEU A 712 -31.22 22.77 -29.64
C LEU A 712 -32.26 23.41 -28.69
N PRO A 713 -32.61 22.76 -27.57
CA PRO A 713 -33.48 23.35 -26.55
C PRO A 713 -32.84 24.59 -25.87
N PRO A 714 -33.58 25.39 -25.10
CA PRO A 714 -32.98 26.50 -24.36
C PRO A 714 -31.98 25.99 -23.30
N LEU A 715 -30.96 26.80 -23.00
CA LEU A 715 -29.90 26.49 -22.03
C LEU A 715 -30.43 26.42 -20.58
N LEU A 716 -31.32 27.35 -20.23
CA LEU A 716 -31.92 27.48 -18.90
C LEU A 716 -33.41 27.23 -19.01
N LEU A 717 -33.91 26.31 -18.19
CA LEU A 717 -35.34 26.01 -18.04
C LEU A 717 -35.79 26.41 -16.65
N ARG A 718 -36.98 27.01 -16.54
CA ARG A 718 -37.59 27.26 -15.23
C ARG A 718 -38.06 25.94 -14.63
N LEU A 719 -38.09 25.84 -13.30
CA LEU A 719 -38.57 24.63 -12.63
C LEU A 719 -40.04 24.32 -12.92
N SER A 720 -40.85 25.33 -13.25
CA SER A 720 -42.25 25.15 -13.67
C SER A 720 -42.41 24.54 -15.07
N GLU A 721 -41.37 24.59 -15.90
CA GLU A 721 -41.40 24.10 -17.29
C GLU A 721 -41.04 22.61 -17.40
N ARG A 722 -40.49 22.01 -16.34
CA ARG A 722 -40.02 20.61 -16.32
C ARG A 722 -40.64 19.82 -15.15
N PRO A 723 -41.33 18.70 -15.38
CA PRO A 723 -41.80 17.84 -14.29
C PRO A 723 -40.63 17.20 -13.52
N ALA A 724 -40.76 17.10 -12.20
CA ALA A 724 -39.76 16.48 -11.33
C ALA A 724 -39.87 14.94 -11.32
N GLU A 725 -38.74 14.25 -11.18
CA GLU A 725 -38.70 12.80 -10.94
C GLU A 725 -39.23 12.47 -9.53
N ARG A 726 -39.86 11.30 -9.38
CA ARG A 726 -40.29 10.80 -8.05
C ARG A 726 -39.08 10.28 -7.28
N LEU A 727 -38.79 10.92 -6.15
CA LEU A 727 -37.70 10.57 -5.23
C LEU A 727 -38.26 10.26 -3.84
N ASP A 728 -37.79 9.14 -3.27
CA ASP A 728 -38.11 8.69 -1.91
C ASP A 728 -37.17 9.32 -0.88
N TYR A 729 -35.90 9.55 -1.25
CA TYR A 729 -34.92 10.20 -0.38
C TYR A 729 -34.01 11.18 -1.11
N LEU A 730 -33.49 12.16 -0.36
CA LEU A 730 -32.43 13.07 -0.81
C LEU A 730 -31.25 12.97 0.16
N GLY A 731 -30.10 12.52 -0.32
CA GLY A 731 -28.91 12.28 0.49
C GLY A 731 -27.70 13.12 0.06
N VAL A 732 -26.70 13.19 0.94
CA VAL A 732 -25.45 13.94 0.70
C VAL A 732 -24.24 13.13 1.16
N SER A 733 -23.10 13.31 0.49
CA SER A 733 -21.82 12.71 0.90
C SER A 733 -20.74 13.78 0.88
N TYR A 734 -20.10 14.02 2.03
CA TYR A 734 -19.08 15.06 2.16
C TYR A 734 -18.02 14.69 3.20
N GLY A 735 -16.83 15.29 3.09
CA GLY A 735 -15.78 15.17 4.11
C GLY A 735 -16.12 16.00 5.35
N LEU A 736 -16.07 15.38 6.53
CA LEU A 736 -16.46 16.02 7.78
C LEU A 736 -15.52 17.19 8.10
N THR A 737 -16.07 18.41 8.14
CA THR A 737 -15.41 19.64 8.61
C THR A 737 -16.33 20.36 9.58
N PRO A 738 -15.87 21.23 10.49
CA PRO A 738 -16.75 21.84 11.50
C PRO A 738 -17.95 22.64 10.93
N GLY A 739 -17.79 23.26 9.76
CA GLY A 739 -18.83 24.13 9.16
C GLY A 739 -19.92 23.39 8.39
N LEU A 740 -19.60 22.28 7.70
CA LEU A 740 -20.55 21.59 6.82
C LEU A 740 -21.70 20.88 7.57
N PRO A 741 -21.50 20.16 8.69
CA PRO A 741 -22.58 19.56 9.47
C PRO A 741 -23.58 20.58 9.98
N GLN A 742 -23.12 21.78 10.36
CA GLN A 742 -24.02 22.86 10.78
C GLN A 742 -24.89 23.35 9.62
N PHE A 743 -24.30 23.49 8.43
CA PHE A 743 -25.03 23.83 7.20
C PHE A 743 -26.09 22.79 6.86
N TRP A 744 -25.74 21.50 6.85
CA TRP A 744 -26.66 20.41 6.52
C TRP A 744 -27.75 20.20 7.57
N LYS A 745 -27.43 20.36 8.86
CA LYS A 745 -28.41 20.31 9.96
C LYS A 745 -29.44 21.44 9.85
N ARG A 746 -29.01 22.65 9.46
CA ARG A 746 -29.94 23.79 9.20
C ARG A 746 -30.83 23.54 7.97
N ALA A 747 -30.36 22.75 7.01
CA ALA A 747 -31.12 22.36 5.82
C ALA A 747 -32.01 21.11 6.04
N GLY A 748 -32.06 20.56 7.25
CA GLY A 748 -32.94 19.43 7.60
C GLY A 748 -32.37 18.02 7.32
N PHE A 749 -31.08 17.88 7.01
CA PHE A 749 -30.46 16.58 6.75
C PHE A 749 -29.99 15.90 8.05
N VAL A 750 -30.15 14.57 8.10
CA VAL A 750 -29.77 13.72 9.24
C VAL A 750 -28.51 12.91 8.91
N PRO A 751 -27.48 12.88 9.77
CA PRO A 751 -26.31 12.03 9.57
C PRO A 751 -26.65 10.56 9.85
N VAL A 752 -26.51 9.71 8.84
CA VAL A 752 -26.82 8.26 8.93
C VAL A 752 -25.56 7.42 9.13
N TYR A 753 -24.47 7.75 8.43
CA TYR A 753 -23.24 6.97 8.46
C TYR A 753 -22.02 7.89 8.45
N LEU A 754 -21.05 7.59 9.32
CA LEU A 754 -19.74 8.22 9.35
C LEU A 754 -18.67 7.14 9.32
N ARG A 755 -17.85 7.15 8.27
CA ARG A 755 -16.72 6.22 8.15
C ARG A 755 -15.65 6.55 9.21
N GLN A 756 -15.30 5.58 10.06
CA GLN A 756 -14.38 5.76 11.18
C GLN A 756 -12.88 5.63 10.83
N THR A 757 -12.52 4.97 9.73
CA THR A 757 -11.11 4.73 9.35
C THR A 757 -10.50 5.84 8.47
N PRO A 758 -9.28 6.31 8.79
CA PRO A 758 -8.27 6.69 7.81
C PRO A 758 -7.18 5.57 7.70
N LYS A 759 -7.30 4.62 6.75
CA LYS A 759 -6.49 3.35 6.63
C LYS A 759 -6.59 2.48 7.93
N PRO A 760 -5.92 1.31 8.09
CA PRO A 760 -5.71 0.09 7.27
C PRO A 760 -6.90 -0.91 7.39
N GLU A 761 -6.79 -2.13 6.83
CA GLU A 761 -7.84 -3.17 6.91
C GLU A 761 -7.96 -3.80 8.31
N VAL A 762 -9.19 -4.13 8.71
CA VAL A 762 -9.51 -4.73 10.02
C VAL A 762 -9.10 -6.21 10.01
N LEU A 763 -8.42 -6.67 11.06
CA LEU A 763 -8.10 -8.07 11.26
C LEU A 763 -9.39 -8.88 11.44
N THR A 764 -9.57 -9.95 10.66
CA THR A 764 -10.76 -10.80 10.68
C THR A 764 -10.42 -12.28 10.82
N THR A 765 -11.38 -13.07 11.31
CA THR A 765 -11.37 -14.55 11.27
C THR A 765 -11.54 -15.06 9.84
N GLY A 766 -11.37 -16.36 9.57
CA GLY A 766 -11.64 -16.95 8.25
C GLY A 766 -13.07 -16.72 7.75
N ALA A 767 -14.04 -16.51 8.66
CA ALA A 767 -15.43 -16.18 8.35
C ALA A 767 -15.68 -14.65 8.18
N GLY A 768 -14.65 -13.81 8.25
CA GLY A 768 -14.78 -12.35 8.10
C GLY A 768 -15.17 -11.59 9.36
N ASN A 769 -15.37 -12.26 10.50
CA ASN A 769 -15.67 -11.58 11.78
C ASN A 769 -14.44 -10.82 12.31
N PRO A 770 -14.57 -9.57 12.79
CA PRO A 770 -13.44 -8.81 13.32
C PRO A 770 -12.87 -9.45 14.61
N VAL A 771 -11.54 -9.45 14.74
CA VAL A 771 -10.83 -10.02 15.90
C VAL A 771 -10.34 -8.91 16.82
N GLY A 772 -10.78 -8.93 18.08
CA GLY A 772 -10.43 -7.91 19.08
C GLY A 772 -9.05 -8.06 19.71
N ASP A 773 -8.61 -9.29 19.97
CA ASP A 773 -7.27 -9.59 20.53
C ASP A 773 -6.73 -10.90 19.91
N LYS A 774 -5.55 -10.83 19.31
CA LYS A 774 -4.83 -11.95 18.67
C LYS A 774 -3.56 -12.37 19.44
N LEU A 775 -3.23 -11.70 20.54
CA LEU A 775 -2.02 -11.99 21.30
C LEU A 775 -2.20 -13.07 22.36
N ASN A 776 -3.43 -13.28 22.83
CA ASN A 776 -3.73 -14.13 23.98
C ASN A 776 -4.91 -15.07 23.69
N SER A 777 -4.79 -16.32 24.12
CA SER A 777 -5.90 -17.28 24.06
C SER A 777 -6.91 -17.07 25.20
N MET A 778 -8.17 -17.45 24.98
CA MET A 778 -9.22 -17.38 25.99
C MET A 778 -9.03 -18.49 27.04
N THR A 779 -9.00 -18.10 28.32
CA THR A 779 -8.77 -19.02 29.45
C THR A 779 -9.77 -18.79 30.57
N ALA A 780 -10.02 -19.83 31.37
CA ALA A 780 -10.80 -19.71 32.61
C ALA A 780 -9.91 -19.18 33.75
N GLY A 781 -9.89 -17.87 33.95
CA GLY A 781 -8.92 -17.20 34.84
C GLY A 781 -7.50 -17.09 34.25
N PRO A 782 -6.60 -16.29 34.85
CA PRO A 782 -5.26 -16.03 34.30
C PRO A 782 -4.35 -17.25 34.18
N ARG A 783 -4.57 -18.28 35.01
CA ARG A 783 -3.77 -19.50 35.11
C ARG A 783 -4.60 -20.78 34.90
N GLY A 784 -5.76 -20.67 34.26
CA GLY A 784 -6.63 -21.82 34.01
C GLY A 784 -6.55 -22.37 32.59
N PRO A 785 -7.30 -23.46 32.32
CA PRO A 785 -7.27 -24.14 31.04
C PRO A 785 -7.86 -23.29 29.90
N LEU A 786 -7.49 -23.67 28.67
CA LEU A 786 -8.09 -23.13 27.45
C LEU A 786 -9.52 -23.63 27.27
N LEU A 787 -10.33 -22.87 26.55
CA LEU A 787 -11.72 -23.22 26.28
C LEU A 787 -11.94 -23.56 24.81
N VAL A 788 -12.71 -24.61 24.55
CA VAL A 788 -13.10 -25.04 23.20
C VAL A 788 -13.87 -23.95 22.44
N GLN A 789 -14.55 -23.04 23.16
CA GLN A 789 -15.28 -21.92 22.54
C GLN A 789 -14.37 -20.83 21.95
N ASP A 790 -13.04 -20.89 22.14
CA ASP A 790 -12.11 -19.99 21.47
C ASP A 790 -11.96 -20.40 19.98
N VAL A 791 -12.90 -19.93 19.17
CA VAL A 791 -12.94 -20.21 17.73
C VAL A 791 -11.72 -19.62 17.01
N VAL A 792 -11.20 -18.47 17.46
CA VAL A 792 -10.02 -17.83 16.84
C VAL A 792 -8.80 -18.74 16.97
N PHE A 793 -8.57 -19.25 18.19
CA PHE A 793 -7.49 -20.19 18.45
C PHE A 793 -7.65 -21.50 17.65
N THR A 794 -8.85 -22.08 17.69
CA THR A 794 -9.14 -23.38 17.06
C THR A 794 -8.99 -23.31 15.54
N ASP A 795 -9.54 -22.28 14.90
CA ASP A 795 -9.46 -22.06 13.45
C ASP A 795 -8.02 -21.85 12.98
N GLU A 796 -7.26 -21.00 13.68
CA GLU A 796 -5.88 -20.69 13.33
C GLU A 796 -4.95 -21.92 13.47
N MET A 797 -5.13 -22.70 14.54
CA MET A 797 -4.36 -23.93 14.72
C MET A 797 -4.74 -25.01 13.70
N ALA A 798 -6.03 -25.23 13.48
CA ALA A 798 -6.52 -26.20 12.51
C ALA A 798 -6.06 -25.88 11.08
N HIS A 799 -6.01 -24.59 10.72
CA HIS A 799 -5.50 -24.14 9.43
C HIS A 799 -3.98 -24.36 9.33
N PHE A 800 -3.22 -24.02 10.38
CA PHE A 800 -1.77 -24.23 10.40
C PHE A 800 -1.39 -25.70 10.20
N ASP A 801 -2.07 -26.62 10.88
CA ASP A 801 -1.80 -28.06 10.77
C ASP A 801 -2.10 -28.63 9.37
N ARG A 802 -2.98 -27.96 8.61
CA ARG A 802 -3.42 -28.37 7.26
C ARG A 802 -2.86 -27.52 6.12
N GLU A 803 -2.00 -26.54 6.40
CA GLU A 803 -1.53 -25.57 5.40
C GLU A 803 -0.68 -26.22 4.28
N ARG A 804 -0.11 -27.42 4.53
CA ARG A 804 0.79 -28.13 3.61
C ARG A 804 0.23 -29.48 3.16
N ILE A 805 0.68 -29.88 1.97
CA ILE A 805 0.56 -31.25 1.45
C ILE A 805 1.30 -32.21 2.42
N PRO A 806 0.90 -33.50 2.58
CA PRO A 806 1.26 -34.37 3.72
C PRO A 806 2.76 -34.67 3.96
N GLU A 807 3.53 -33.66 4.32
CA GLU A 807 4.82 -33.71 5.01
C GLU A 807 4.62 -33.11 6.41
N ARG A 808 5.47 -33.44 7.39
CA ARG A 808 5.39 -32.79 8.70
C ARG A 808 5.78 -31.31 8.59
N VAL A 809 4.92 -30.40 9.07
CA VAL A 809 5.17 -28.94 9.07
C VAL A 809 6.41 -28.58 9.91
N VAL A 810 6.55 -29.25 11.05
CA VAL A 810 7.69 -29.20 11.98
C VAL A 810 8.20 -30.62 12.23
N HIS A 811 9.46 -30.79 12.63
CA HIS A 811 10.01 -32.14 12.87
C HIS A 811 10.01 -33.07 11.64
N ALA A 812 10.21 -32.49 10.45
CA ALA A 812 10.32 -33.24 9.19
C ALA A 812 11.50 -34.22 9.22
N LYS A 813 12.70 -33.73 9.54
CA LYS A 813 13.90 -34.56 9.66
C LYS A 813 14.07 -35.09 11.08
N GLY A 814 14.39 -36.37 11.22
CA GLY A 814 14.70 -36.96 12.53
C GLY A 814 15.30 -38.36 12.49
N ALA A 815 15.93 -38.76 13.59
CA ALA A 815 16.43 -40.10 13.80
C ALA A 815 15.53 -40.85 14.80
N GLY A 816 15.26 -42.13 14.55
CA GLY A 816 14.44 -42.98 15.42
C GLY A 816 15.22 -44.18 15.94
N ALA A 817 14.91 -44.60 17.16
CA ALA A 817 15.51 -45.77 17.79
C ALA A 817 14.54 -46.39 18.80
N PHE A 818 14.74 -47.66 19.12
CA PHE A 818 13.91 -48.43 20.04
C PHE A 818 14.72 -48.94 21.22
N GLY A 819 14.02 -49.21 22.32
CA GLY A 819 14.60 -49.89 23.45
C GLY A 819 13.63 -50.08 24.59
N TYR A 820 14.10 -49.86 25.81
CA TYR A 820 13.29 -50.04 27.01
C TYR A 820 13.57 -48.95 28.06
N PHE A 821 12.55 -48.69 28.86
CA PHE A 821 12.63 -47.92 30.09
C PHE A 821 12.58 -48.88 31.27
N GLU A 822 13.55 -48.79 32.17
CA GLU A 822 13.66 -49.60 33.38
C GLU A 822 13.46 -48.73 34.62
N VAL A 823 12.51 -49.09 35.48
CA VAL A 823 12.27 -48.39 36.75
C VAL A 823 13.38 -48.75 37.74
N THR A 824 14.03 -47.77 38.34
CA THR A 824 15.13 -47.99 39.30
C THR A 824 14.77 -47.55 40.73
N HIS A 825 13.81 -46.63 40.86
CA HIS A 825 13.37 -46.08 42.14
C HIS A 825 11.84 -46.08 42.23
N ASP A 826 11.31 -46.24 43.43
CA ASP A 826 9.87 -46.22 43.67
C ASP A 826 9.32 -44.78 43.69
N ILE A 827 8.29 -44.53 42.88
CA ILE A 827 7.55 -43.27 42.82
C ILE A 827 6.04 -43.43 42.94
N THR A 828 5.57 -44.59 43.41
CA THR A 828 4.14 -44.90 43.61
C THR A 828 3.44 -43.91 44.55
N LYS A 829 4.20 -43.25 45.44
CA LYS A 829 3.75 -42.12 46.27
C LYS A 829 3.14 -40.97 45.46
N TYR A 830 3.64 -40.72 44.25
CA TYR A 830 3.26 -39.57 43.42
C TYR A 830 2.37 -39.95 42.24
N CYS A 831 2.51 -41.16 41.68
CA CYS A 831 1.85 -41.55 40.45
C CYS A 831 1.36 -43.01 40.50
N LYS A 832 0.11 -43.24 40.08
CA LYS A 832 -0.48 -44.59 39.96
C LYS A 832 -0.26 -45.27 38.60
N ALA A 833 0.43 -44.62 37.66
CA ALA A 833 0.60 -45.16 36.32
C ALA A 833 1.42 -46.45 36.31
N LYS A 834 0.96 -47.48 35.58
CA LYS A 834 1.62 -48.79 35.52
C LYS A 834 3.06 -48.77 35.03
N VAL A 835 3.48 -47.75 34.30
CA VAL A 835 4.90 -47.59 33.88
C VAL A 835 5.85 -47.55 35.09
N PHE A 836 5.36 -47.10 36.25
CA PHE A 836 6.14 -46.89 37.47
C PHE A 836 5.79 -47.86 38.61
N GLU A 837 5.10 -48.95 38.29
CA GLU A 837 4.46 -49.86 39.26
C GLU A 837 5.44 -50.52 40.25
N HIS A 838 6.59 -51.02 39.78
CA HIS A 838 7.60 -51.66 40.62
C HIS A 838 9.01 -51.48 40.06
N ILE A 839 9.99 -51.51 40.95
CA ILE A 839 11.42 -51.42 40.61
C ILE A 839 11.82 -52.65 39.77
N GLY A 840 12.57 -52.41 38.69
CA GLY A 840 13.00 -53.42 37.71
C GLY A 840 12.02 -53.63 36.54
N LYS A 841 10.83 -53.02 36.56
CA LYS A 841 9.87 -53.13 35.45
C LYS A 841 10.48 -52.54 34.16
N ARG A 842 10.46 -53.34 33.09
CA ARG A 842 10.92 -52.93 31.75
C ARG A 842 9.75 -52.68 30.80
N THR A 843 9.63 -51.43 30.37
CA THR A 843 8.60 -50.96 29.45
C THR A 843 9.24 -50.68 28.09
N PRO A 844 8.81 -51.33 27.00
CA PRO A 844 9.29 -51.05 25.65
C PRO A 844 8.99 -49.61 25.25
N ILE A 845 9.92 -49.00 24.53
CA ILE A 845 9.80 -47.62 24.08
C ILE A 845 10.21 -47.44 22.63
N ALA A 846 9.64 -46.41 22.00
CA ALA A 846 10.11 -45.85 20.74
C ALA A 846 10.49 -44.38 20.96
N VAL A 847 11.68 -44.00 20.51
CA VAL A 847 12.21 -42.63 20.65
C VAL A 847 12.47 -42.04 19.28
N ARG A 848 12.09 -40.77 19.11
CA ARG A 848 12.42 -39.98 17.92
C ARG A 848 13.08 -38.67 18.31
N PHE A 849 14.27 -38.45 17.76
CA PHE A 849 14.99 -37.19 17.80
C PHE A 849 14.76 -36.43 16.49
N SER A 850 14.59 -35.11 16.53
CA SER A 850 14.31 -34.35 15.31
C SER A 850 14.78 -32.90 15.39
N THR A 851 15.04 -32.28 14.24
CA THR A 851 15.14 -30.82 14.14
C THR A 851 13.73 -30.23 14.19
N VAL A 852 13.52 -29.03 14.73
CA VAL A 852 12.17 -28.45 14.89
C VAL A 852 11.74 -27.70 13.64
N ALA A 853 12.53 -26.70 13.23
CA ALA A 853 12.19 -25.83 12.10
C ALA A 853 12.74 -26.35 10.76
N GLY A 854 13.68 -27.31 10.82
CA GLY A 854 14.32 -27.92 9.66
C GLY A 854 13.34 -28.60 8.70
N GLU A 855 13.61 -28.46 7.42
CA GLU A 855 12.94 -29.21 6.33
C GLU A 855 13.56 -30.62 6.23
N SER A 856 12.91 -31.57 5.54
CA SER A 856 13.44 -32.93 5.40
C SER A 856 14.87 -32.99 4.85
N GLY A 857 15.28 -32.00 4.02
CA GLY A 857 16.63 -31.90 3.45
C GLY A 857 17.62 -31.02 4.23
N SER A 858 17.28 -30.57 5.45
CA SER A 858 18.18 -29.73 6.27
C SER A 858 19.30 -30.54 6.93
N ALA A 859 20.45 -29.92 7.23
CA ALA A 859 21.55 -30.59 7.93
C ALA A 859 21.28 -30.72 9.44
N ASP A 860 21.74 -31.82 10.04
CA ASP A 860 21.57 -32.13 11.47
C ASP A 860 22.37 -31.20 12.39
N THR A 861 23.32 -30.45 11.86
CA THR A 861 24.21 -29.55 12.60
C THR A 861 23.75 -28.09 12.59
N VAL A 862 22.60 -27.78 11.95
CA VAL A 862 22.03 -26.41 11.95
C VAL A 862 21.60 -26.02 13.36
N ARG A 863 21.88 -24.78 13.78
CA ARG A 863 21.47 -24.22 15.08
C ARG A 863 19.95 -24.12 15.19
N ASP A 864 19.33 -25.14 15.77
CA ASP A 864 17.89 -25.29 15.93
C ASP A 864 17.66 -26.22 17.14
N PRO A 865 16.58 -26.07 17.92
CA PRO A 865 16.30 -27.02 19.00
C PRO A 865 16.18 -28.45 18.48
N ARG A 866 16.32 -29.42 19.37
CA ARG A 866 16.13 -30.84 19.05
C ARG A 866 14.91 -31.37 19.78
N GLY A 867 13.92 -31.83 19.01
CA GLY A 867 12.79 -32.57 19.55
C GLY A 867 13.28 -33.88 20.16
N PHE A 868 12.75 -34.21 21.33
CA PHE A 868 13.02 -35.42 22.09
C PHE A 868 11.66 -36.02 22.47
N ALA A 869 11.15 -36.93 21.64
CA ALA A 869 9.84 -37.55 21.85
C ALA A 869 9.99 -39.04 22.19
N VAL A 870 9.31 -39.48 23.26
CA VAL A 870 9.33 -40.86 23.74
C VAL A 870 7.90 -41.40 23.81
N LYS A 871 7.67 -42.57 23.22
CA LYS A 871 6.44 -43.34 23.32
C LYS A 871 6.70 -44.56 24.18
N PHE A 872 5.94 -44.73 25.24
CA PHE A 872 5.95 -45.90 26.10
C PHE A 872 4.76 -46.79 25.76
N TYR A 873 5.03 -48.08 25.50
CA TYR A 873 3.97 -49.06 25.29
C TYR A 873 3.65 -49.70 26.64
N THR A 874 2.55 -49.29 27.25
CA THR A 874 2.17 -49.68 28.62
C THR A 874 0.97 -50.63 28.59
N GLU A 875 0.69 -51.31 29.71
CA GLU A 875 -0.49 -52.18 29.81
C GLU A 875 -1.82 -51.40 29.83
N ASP A 876 -1.78 -50.09 30.11
CA ASP A 876 -2.95 -49.20 30.11
C ASP A 876 -3.06 -48.36 28.82
N GLY A 877 -2.26 -48.69 27.80
CA GLY A 877 -2.22 -47.98 26.52
C GLY A 877 -0.88 -47.29 26.27
N ASN A 878 -0.82 -46.46 25.24
CA ASN A 878 0.39 -45.70 24.94
C ASN A 878 0.49 -44.47 25.84
N TRP A 879 1.71 -44.17 26.29
CA TRP A 879 2.02 -42.88 26.88
C TRP A 879 3.02 -42.16 26.00
N ASP A 880 2.66 -40.96 25.53
CA ASP A 880 3.54 -40.15 24.69
C ASP A 880 4.04 -38.93 25.46
N LEU A 881 5.33 -38.92 25.76
CA LEU A 881 5.99 -37.78 26.38
C LEU A 881 6.83 -37.04 25.32
N VAL A 882 6.28 -35.92 24.86
CA VAL A 882 6.94 -35.03 23.90
C VAL A 882 7.73 -33.94 24.62
N GLY A 883 8.92 -33.67 24.11
CA GLY A 883 9.85 -32.75 24.74
C GLY A 883 10.89 -32.23 23.78
N ASN A 884 11.84 -31.47 24.33
CA ASN A 884 12.99 -30.93 23.60
C ASN A 884 14.27 -31.19 24.38
N ASN A 885 15.42 -31.02 23.72
CA ASN A 885 16.71 -31.00 24.37
C ASN A 885 16.93 -29.77 25.27
N THR A 886 16.10 -28.73 25.10
CA THR A 886 16.07 -27.53 25.94
C THR A 886 14.84 -27.52 26.85
N PRO A 887 14.98 -27.08 28.11
CA PRO A 887 13.84 -26.96 29.03
C PRO A 887 13.01 -25.69 28.79
N ILE A 888 13.49 -24.72 27.99
CA ILE A 888 12.81 -23.46 27.66
C ILE A 888 12.17 -23.55 26.27
N PHE A 889 11.07 -22.82 26.10
CA PHE A 889 10.43 -22.59 24.81
C PHE A 889 10.34 -21.10 24.46
N PHE A 890 10.06 -20.78 23.19
CA PHE A 890 10.12 -19.39 22.69
C PHE A 890 8.88 -18.55 23.04
N ILE A 891 7.73 -19.20 23.19
CA ILE A 891 6.44 -18.55 23.39
C ILE A 891 5.68 -19.23 24.51
N ARG A 892 4.84 -18.48 25.22
CA ARG A 892 4.07 -19.01 26.36
C ARG A 892 2.64 -19.41 26.00
N ASP A 893 2.09 -18.82 24.94
CA ASP A 893 0.71 -19.04 24.49
C ASP A 893 0.70 -19.71 23.12
N ALA A 894 -0.16 -20.72 22.95
CA ALA A 894 -0.21 -21.55 21.75
C ALA A 894 -0.74 -20.79 20.52
N ILE A 895 -1.57 -19.75 20.68
CA ILE A 895 -2.10 -18.95 19.56
C ILE A 895 -1.01 -18.29 18.71
N LEU A 896 0.16 -18.00 19.31
CA LEU A 896 1.30 -17.41 18.60
C LEU A 896 2.16 -18.46 17.88
N PHE A 897 1.90 -19.75 18.09
CA PHE A 897 2.73 -20.83 17.54
C PHE A 897 2.79 -20.84 16.01
N PRO A 898 1.67 -20.68 15.26
CA PRO A 898 1.73 -20.58 13.80
C PRO A 898 2.61 -19.43 13.33
N SER A 899 2.43 -18.24 13.93
CA SER A 899 3.23 -17.04 13.60
C SER A 899 4.72 -17.24 13.90
N PHE A 900 5.04 -17.89 15.03
CA PHE A 900 6.43 -18.23 15.37
C PHE A 900 7.04 -19.21 14.37
N ILE A 901 6.34 -20.29 13.99
CA ILE A 901 6.90 -21.23 13.01
C ILE A 901 7.04 -20.56 11.63
N HIS A 902 6.07 -19.75 11.21
CA HIS A 902 6.16 -18.98 9.96
C HIS A 902 7.36 -18.05 9.93
N SER A 903 7.70 -17.37 11.05
CA SER A 903 8.90 -16.53 11.12
C SER A 903 10.19 -17.32 10.91
N GLN A 904 10.22 -18.60 11.30
CA GLN A 904 11.38 -19.47 11.13
C GLN A 904 11.42 -20.18 9.77
N LYS A 905 10.35 -20.14 8.97
CA LYS A 905 10.28 -20.77 7.63
C LYS A 905 10.79 -19.82 6.54
N ARG A 906 10.63 -20.22 5.28
CA ARG A 906 11.08 -19.45 4.12
C ARG A 906 10.14 -18.28 3.86
N ASN A 907 10.69 -17.13 3.53
CA ASN A 907 9.93 -15.95 3.12
C ASN A 907 9.05 -16.28 1.90
N PRO A 908 7.77 -15.89 1.87
CA PRO A 908 6.84 -16.28 0.80
C PRO A 908 7.19 -15.68 -0.57
N GLN A 909 7.90 -14.55 -0.61
CA GLN A 909 8.30 -13.89 -1.85
C GLN A 909 9.62 -14.43 -2.40
N THR A 910 10.64 -14.60 -1.55
CA THR A 910 11.99 -15.01 -2.00
C THR A 910 12.22 -16.52 -1.89
N HIS A 911 11.42 -17.20 -1.07
CA HIS A 911 11.62 -18.59 -0.67
C HIS A 911 12.97 -18.86 0.03
N LEU A 912 13.59 -17.81 0.59
CA LEU A 912 14.84 -17.89 1.36
C LEU A 912 14.57 -17.76 2.87
N LYS A 913 15.53 -18.18 3.69
CA LYS A 913 15.52 -17.87 5.13
C LYS A 913 15.80 -16.38 5.29
N ASP A 914 14.93 -15.69 6.02
CA ASP A 914 14.96 -14.23 6.15
C ASP A 914 15.23 -13.84 7.61
N PRO A 915 16.41 -13.28 7.92
CA PRO A 915 16.73 -12.79 9.26
C PRO A 915 15.76 -11.71 9.76
N ASP A 916 15.15 -10.92 8.86
CA ASP A 916 14.18 -9.89 9.25
C ASP A 916 12.94 -10.53 9.88
N MET A 917 12.40 -11.59 9.27
CA MET A 917 11.22 -12.30 9.79
C MET A 917 11.49 -12.88 11.18
N VAL A 918 12.64 -13.54 11.35
CA VAL A 918 13.05 -14.19 12.60
C VAL A 918 13.22 -13.16 13.71
N TRP A 919 14.03 -12.12 13.47
CA TRP A 919 14.36 -11.14 14.50
C TRP A 919 13.24 -10.14 14.77
N ASP A 920 12.36 -9.84 13.81
CA ASP A 920 11.21 -8.99 14.08
C ASP A 920 10.25 -9.67 15.06
N PHE A 921 9.94 -10.96 14.86
CA PHE A 921 9.10 -11.72 15.80
C PHE A 921 9.74 -11.78 17.20
N TRP A 922 11.01 -12.19 17.31
CA TRP A 922 11.71 -12.26 18.60
C TRP A 922 11.81 -10.90 19.29
N SER A 923 12.08 -9.83 18.55
CA SER A 923 12.21 -8.48 19.13
C SER A 923 10.87 -7.89 19.58
N LEU A 924 9.75 -8.29 18.96
CA LEU A 924 8.39 -7.90 19.37
C LEU A 924 7.89 -8.70 20.58
N ARG A 925 8.47 -9.87 20.86
CA ARG A 925 8.06 -10.78 21.95
C ARG A 925 9.20 -11.01 22.94
N PRO A 926 9.33 -10.17 23.99
CA PRO A 926 10.37 -10.30 25.02
C PRO A 926 10.42 -11.66 25.74
N GLU A 927 9.31 -12.41 25.79
CA GLU A 927 9.27 -13.78 26.34
C GLU A 927 10.23 -14.75 25.63
N SER A 928 10.57 -14.50 24.36
CA SER A 928 11.47 -15.35 23.59
C SER A 928 12.94 -15.20 23.98
N LEU A 929 13.32 -14.13 24.70
CA LEU A 929 14.71 -13.76 24.96
C LEU A 929 15.51 -14.87 25.63
N HIS A 930 14.90 -15.59 26.56
CA HIS A 930 15.59 -16.63 27.32
C HIS A 930 16.03 -17.80 26.44
N GLN A 931 15.10 -18.32 25.65
CA GLN A 931 15.37 -19.42 24.73
C GLN A 931 16.27 -18.97 23.58
N VAL A 932 16.18 -17.71 23.13
CA VAL A 932 17.12 -17.15 22.14
C VAL A 932 18.54 -17.14 22.71
N SER A 933 18.76 -16.60 23.92
CA SER A 933 20.09 -16.61 24.55
C SER A 933 20.61 -18.03 24.79
N PHE A 934 19.73 -18.99 25.12
CA PHE A 934 20.13 -20.40 25.24
C PHE A 934 20.53 -21.00 23.89
N LEU A 935 19.71 -20.80 22.85
CA LEU A 935 19.93 -21.33 21.51
C LEU A 935 21.22 -20.79 20.88
N PHE A 936 21.60 -19.53 21.15
CA PHE A 936 22.84 -18.94 20.62
C PHE A 936 24.07 -19.21 21.49
N SER A 937 23.92 -19.86 22.63
CA SER A 937 25.04 -20.36 23.43
C SER A 937 25.69 -21.59 22.80
N ASP A 938 26.81 -22.06 23.36
CA ASP A 938 27.48 -23.30 22.92
C ASP A 938 26.53 -24.51 22.98
N ARG A 939 25.49 -24.49 23.83
CA ARG A 939 24.52 -25.59 24.00
C ARG A 939 23.46 -25.67 22.89
N GLY A 940 23.48 -24.73 21.94
CA GLY A 940 22.54 -24.69 20.83
C GLY A 940 22.80 -25.70 19.71
N ILE A 941 24.01 -26.28 19.66
CA ILE A 941 24.41 -27.25 18.63
C ILE A 941 25.00 -28.49 19.32
N PRO A 942 24.17 -29.48 19.71
CA PRO A 942 24.67 -30.69 20.35
C PRO A 942 25.50 -31.55 19.39
N ASP A 943 26.50 -32.26 19.93
CA ASP A 943 27.33 -33.21 19.19
C ASP A 943 26.64 -34.58 19.11
N GLY A 944 25.81 -34.75 18.08
CA GLY A 944 24.97 -35.93 17.89
C GLY A 944 23.79 -36.00 18.87
N HIS A 945 22.91 -36.99 18.68
CA HIS A 945 21.69 -37.13 19.49
C HIS A 945 21.94 -37.77 20.87
N ARG A 946 23.05 -38.49 21.06
CA ARG A 946 23.33 -39.22 22.31
C ARG A 946 23.92 -38.36 23.42
N HIS A 947 24.60 -37.26 23.09
CA HIS A 947 25.26 -36.37 24.07
C HIS A 947 24.38 -35.18 24.51
N MET A 948 23.07 -35.23 24.26
CA MET A 948 22.13 -34.21 24.69
C MET A 948 21.20 -34.71 25.79
N ASN A 949 20.79 -33.80 26.67
CA ASN A 949 19.70 -34.06 27.61
C ASN A 949 18.36 -33.99 26.88
N GLY A 950 17.32 -34.58 27.49
CA GLY A 950 15.93 -34.41 27.09
C GLY A 950 15.13 -33.81 28.25
N TYR A 951 14.07 -33.07 27.93
CA TYR A 951 13.17 -32.47 28.91
C TYR A 951 11.73 -32.61 28.45
N GLY A 952 10.87 -33.12 29.32
CA GLY A 952 9.43 -32.96 29.16
C GLY A 952 9.11 -31.48 29.31
N SER A 953 8.84 -30.82 28.17
CA SER A 953 8.80 -29.36 28.08
C SER A 953 7.76 -28.72 29.01
N HIS A 954 6.69 -29.45 29.31
CA HIS A 954 5.55 -28.96 30.07
C HIS A 954 5.57 -29.45 31.53
N THR A 955 4.86 -28.71 32.37
CA THR A 955 4.47 -29.21 33.68
C THR A 955 3.27 -30.15 33.50
N PHE A 956 3.33 -31.33 34.10
CA PHE A 956 2.23 -32.30 34.13
C PHE A 956 1.67 -32.40 35.55
N LYS A 957 0.52 -33.03 35.71
CA LYS A 957 -0.06 -33.37 37.00
C LYS A 957 0.06 -34.89 37.19
N LEU A 958 0.65 -35.30 38.30
CA LEU A 958 0.71 -36.70 38.70
C LEU A 958 -0.33 -36.94 39.80
N VAL A 959 -1.04 -38.06 39.70
CA VAL A 959 -2.06 -38.48 40.66
C VAL A 959 -1.71 -39.86 41.16
N ASN A 960 -1.65 -40.02 42.49
CA ASN A 960 -1.37 -41.29 43.13
C ASN A 960 -2.65 -42.13 43.32
N ALA A 961 -2.51 -43.32 43.93
CA ALA A 961 -3.64 -44.22 44.14
C ALA A 961 -4.69 -43.69 45.14
N SER A 962 -4.30 -42.79 46.07
CA SER A 962 -5.23 -42.13 47.00
C SER A 962 -5.94 -40.91 46.40
N GLY A 963 -5.63 -40.55 45.15
CA GLY A 963 -6.23 -39.41 44.45
C GLY A 963 -5.58 -38.06 44.78
N GLU A 964 -4.47 -38.05 45.51
CA GLU A 964 -3.69 -36.84 45.76
C GLU A 964 -2.90 -36.43 44.50
N ALA A 965 -2.95 -35.14 44.17
CA ALA A 965 -2.33 -34.61 42.97
C ALA A 965 -1.13 -33.71 43.29
N VAL A 966 -0.08 -33.83 42.47
CA VAL A 966 1.10 -32.96 42.50
C VAL A 966 1.48 -32.52 41.09
N TYR A 967 2.10 -31.36 40.96
CA TYR A 967 2.69 -30.95 39.69
C TYR A 967 4.08 -31.56 39.53
N CYS A 968 4.42 -31.95 38.30
CA CYS A 968 5.67 -32.62 37.98
C CYS A 968 6.31 -32.11 36.69
N LYS A 969 7.64 -32.04 36.66
CA LYS A 969 8.44 -31.89 35.43
C LYS A 969 9.33 -33.11 35.21
N PHE A 970 9.47 -33.52 33.95
CA PHE A 970 10.22 -34.70 33.55
C PHE A 970 11.57 -34.32 32.94
N HIS A 971 12.64 -34.99 33.36
CA HIS A 971 14.01 -34.71 32.91
C HIS A 971 14.73 -36.00 32.51
N TYR A 972 15.39 -35.98 31.35
CA TYR A 972 16.28 -37.04 30.87
C TYR A 972 17.71 -36.51 30.85
N LYS A 973 18.60 -37.12 31.64
CA LYS A 973 20.03 -36.75 31.68
C LYS A 973 20.85 -37.81 30.95
N THR A 974 21.64 -37.40 29.97
CA THR A 974 22.53 -38.32 29.24
C THR A 974 23.60 -38.88 30.18
N ASP A 975 23.83 -40.19 30.12
CA ASP A 975 24.91 -40.85 30.88
C ASP A 975 26.27 -40.74 30.15
N GLN A 976 26.28 -40.32 28.88
CA GLN A 976 27.47 -40.19 28.03
C GLN A 976 28.20 -38.85 28.22
N GLY A 977 27.61 -37.93 28.98
CA GLY A 977 28.10 -36.56 29.15
C GLY A 977 27.62 -35.61 28.03
N ILE A 978 27.51 -34.32 28.38
CA ILE A 978 27.03 -33.29 27.45
C ILE A 978 28.19 -32.82 26.56
N LYS A 979 28.02 -32.92 25.25
CA LYS A 979 28.97 -32.42 24.24
C LYS A 979 28.26 -31.56 23.19
N ASN A 980 28.93 -30.50 22.75
CA ASN A 980 28.41 -29.56 21.76
C ASN A 980 29.48 -29.24 20.70
N LEU A 981 29.05 -28.86 19.50
CA LEU A 981 29.91 -28.50 18.38
C LEU A 981 30.21 -27.00 18.36
N SER A 982 31.40 -26.65 17.86
CA SER A 982 31.73 -25.26 17.49
C SER A 982 30.94 -24.84 16.25
N VAL A 983 30.83 -23.53 15.99
CA VAL A 983 30.11 -23.03 14.81
C VAL A 983 30.84 -23.42 13.53
N GLU A 984 32.17 -23.41 13.57
CA GLU A 984 33.06 -23.77 12.47
C GLU A 984 32.96 -25.27 12.14
N ASP A 985 32.97 -26.13 13.15
CA ASP A 985 32.81 -27.59 12.96
C ASP A 985 31.41 -27.92 12.45
N ALA A 986 30.38 -27.27 13.01
CA ALA A 986 29.01 -27.46 12.57
C ALA A 986 28.82 -27.07 11.09
N ALA A 987 29.46 -25.97 10.66
CA ALA A 987 29.45 -25.52 9.27
C ALA A 987 30.19 -26.51 8.35
N ARG A 988 31.37 -27.00 8.74
CA ARG A 988 32.11 -28.01 7.97
C ARG A 988 31.31 -29.31 7.83
N LEU A 989 30.76 -29.83 8.93
CA LEU A 989 29.93 -31.04 8.93
C LEU A 989 28.66 -30.85 8.12
N SER A 990 28.06 -29.65 8.09
CA SER A 990 26.87 -29.41 7.27
C SER A 990 27.14 -29.56 5.75
N GLN A 991 28.40 -29.44 5.32
CA GLN A 991 28.84 -29.60 3.94
C GLN A 991 29.33 -31.03 3.65
N GLU A 992 30.10 -31.61 4.57
CA GLU A 992 30.72 -32.94 4.39
C GLU A 992 29.77 -34.10 4.75
N ASP A 993 29.00 -33.97 5.83
CA ASP A 993 28.12 -35.00 6.36
C ASP A 993 26.83 -34.40 6.98
N PRO A 994 25.85 -34.00 6.16
CA PRO A 994 24.63 -33.35 6.64
C PRO A 994 23.75 -34.23 7.55
N ASP A 995 24.00 -35.55 7.57
CA ASP A 995 23.26 -36.56 8.34
C ASP A 995 24.09 -37.12 9.52
N TYR A 996 25.08 -36.37 9.99
CA TYR A 996 26.00 -36.76 11.06
C TYR A 996 25.28 -37.29 12.31
N GLY A 997 24.21 -36.63 12.77
CA GLY A 997 23.50 -37.00 14.00
C GLY A 997 22.77 -38.33 13.88
N LEU A 998 22.16 -38.59 12.70
CA LEU A 998 21.52 -39.86 12.38
C LEU A 998 22.55 -40.99 12.27
N ARG A 999 23.68 -40.74 11.59
CA ARG A 999 24.77 -41.71 11.42
C ARG A 999 25.40 -42.11 12.76
N ASP A 1000 25.71 -41.15 13.63
CA ASP A 1000 26.28 -41.41 14.96
C ASP A 1000 25.35 -42.31 15.79
N LEU A 1001 24.05 -42.02 15.83
CA LEU A 1001 23.09 -42.82 16.58
C LEU A 1001 22.98 -44.25 16.04
N PHE A 1002 22.84 -44.39 14.71
CA PHE A 1002 22.72 -45.70 14.07
C PHE A 1002 23.97 -46.56 14.31
N ASN A 1003 25.16 -45.99 14.08
CA ASN A 1003 26.43 -46.70 14.24
C ASN A 1003 26.70 -47.08 15.69
N ALA A 1004 26.36 -46.22 16.66
CA ALA A 1004 26.53 -46.52 18.08
C ALA A 1004 25.70 -47.75 18.50
N ILE A 1005 24.44 -47.83 18.07
CA ILE A 1005 23.57 -48.97 18.39
C ILE A 1005 24.03 -50.23 17.64
N ALA A 1006 24.44 -50.10 16.37
CA ALA A 1006 24.93 -51.23 15.56
C ALA A 1006 26.23 -51.84 16.11
N THR A 1007 27.09 -51.02 16.74
CA THR A 1007 28.36 -51.45 17.36
C THR A 1007 28.20 -51.93 18.81
N GLY A 1008 26.98 -51.96 19.35
CA GLY A 1008 26.69 -52.39 20.73
C GLY A 1008 26.99 -51.32 21.79
N ASN A 1009 27.34 -50.11 21.41
CA ASN A 1009 27.53 -48.97 22.32
C ASN A 1009 26.19 -48.26 22.56
N TYR A 1010 25.32 -48.90 23.34
CA TYR A 1010 23.94 -48.45 23.54
C TYR A 1010 23.87 -47.14 24.34
N PRO A 1011 23.28 -46.06 23.76
CA PRO A 1011 23.09 -44.82 24.50
C PRO A 1011 21.98 -44.97 25.54
N SER A 1012 22.16 -44.30 26.67
CA SER A 1012 21.28 -44.33 27.83
C SER A 1012 21.14 -42.97 28.53
N TRP A 1013 19.95 -42.76 29.10
CA TRP A 1013 19.62 -41.57 29.87
C TRP A 1013 19.01 -41.96 31.21
N THR A 1014 19.42 -41.26 32.27
CA THR A 1014 18.77 -41.36 33.59
C THR A 1014 17.56 -40.43 33.64
N PHE A 1015 16.40 -40.97 34.00
CA PHE A 1015 15.12 -40.27 34.09
C PHE A 1015 14.86 -39.76 35.50
N TYR A 1016 14.55 -38.47 35.62
CA TYR A 1016 14.28 -37.78 36.86
C TYR A 1016 12.93 -37.05 36.80
N ILE A 1017 12.32 -36.88 37.97
CA ILE A 1017 11.18 -36.00 38.19
C ILE A 1017 11.55 -34.88 39.15
N GLN A 1018 10.88 -33.73 39.00
CA GLN A 1018 10.78 -32.73 40.06
C GLN A 1018 9.31 -32.56 40.42
N VAL A 1019 9.01 -32.38 41.71
CA VAL A 1019 7.63 -32.35 42.22
C VAL A 1019 7.35 -31.05 43.00
N MET A 1020 6.19 -30.44 42.77
CA MET A 1020 5.70 -29.25 43.49
C MET A 1020 4.24 -29.48 43.90
N THR A 1021 3.90 -29.13 45.13
CA THR A 1021 2.52 -29.23 45.63
C THR A 1021 1.65 -28.06 45.13
N PHE A 1022 0.33 -28.21 45.19
CA PHE A 1022 -0.61 -27.15 44.76
C PHE A 1022 -0.44 -25.86 45.59
N GLN A 1023 -0.28 -25.98 46.92
CA GLN A 1023 -0.05 -24.84 47.81
C GLN A 1023 1.26 -24.10 47.48
N GLN A 1024 2.33 -24.86 47.19
CA GLN A 1024 3.60 -24.27 46.75
C GLN A 1024 3.46 -23.56 45.40
N ALA A 1025 2.69 -24.12 44.46
CA ALA A 1025 2.46 -23.53 43.14
C ALA A 1025 1.70 -22.20 43.20
N GLU A 1026 0.77 -22.03 44.15
CA GLU A 1026 0.03 -20.78 44.36
C GLU A 1026 0.93 -19.65 44.90
N THR A 1027 1.82 -19.99 45.83
CA THR A 1027 2.74 -19.03 46.48
C THR A 1027 4.00 -18.71 45.66
N PHE A 1028 4.26 -19.47 44.58
CA PHE A 1028 5.47 -19.30 43.79
C PHE A 1028 5.47 -17.95 43.03
N PRO A 1029 6.57 -17.17 43.08
CA PRO A 1029 6.61 -15.82 42.51
C PRO A 1029 6.48 -15.78 40.98
N PHE A 1030 6.87 -16.86 40.29
CA PHE A 1030 6.71 -17.01 38.85
C PHE A 1030 5.53 -17.93 38.53
N ASN A 1031 5.01 -17.86 37.32
CA ASN A 1031 4.02 -18.84 36.87
C ASN A 1031 4.70 -20.20 36.64
N PRO A 1032 4.38 -21.27 37.40
CA PRO A 1032 5.01 -22.59 37.23
C PRO A 1032 4.60 -23.30 35.93
N PHE A 1033 3.57 -22.80 35.25
CA PHE A 1033 3.05 -23.31 33.97
C PHE A 1033 3.60 -22.54 32.76
N ASP A 1034 4.41 -21.50 32.95
CA ASP A 1034 5.04 -20.76 31.86
C ASP A 1034 6.30 -21.49 31.37
N ILE A 1035 6.22 -22.05 30.17
CA ILE A 1035 7.30 -22.77 29.50
C ILE A 1035 8.44 -21.86 29.00
N THR A 1036 8.21 -20.55 28.85
CA THR A 1036 9.27 -19.59 28.46
C THR A 1036 10.23 -19.28 29.59
N LYS A 1037 9.88 -19.67 30.82
CA LYS A 1037 10.61 -19.38 32.04
C LYS A 1037 11.30 -20.64 32.53
N ALA A 1038 12.50 -20.92 32.00
CA ALA A 1038 13.11 -22.21 32.30
C ALA A 1038 14.62 -22.30 32.11
N SER A 1039 15.50 -21.67 32.89
CA SER A 1039 16.91 -22.10 32.79
C SER A 1039 17.68 -22.19 34.07
N LEU A 1040 18.36 -23.34 34.14
CA LEU A 1040 19.54 -23.83 34.86
C LEU A 1040 19.80 -23.46 36.32
N PHE A 1041 19.16 -22.43 36.84
CA PHE A 1041 19.02 -22.11 38.26
C PHE A 1041 17.57 -21.81 38.66
N LYS A 1042 16.64 -21.68 37.69
CA LYS A 1042 15.19 -21.45 37.87
C LYS A 1042 14.29 -22.34 36.99
N VAL A 1043 14.76 -23.52 36.60
CA VAL A 1043 13.89 -24.69 36.80
C VAL A 1043 13.65 -24.70 38.31
N TRP A 1044 12.43 -24.94 38.80
CA TRP A 1044 12.13 -25.10 40.23
C TRP A 1044 13.43 -25.34 41.02
N PRO A 1045 13.97 -24.29 41.69
CA PRO A 1045 15.40 -24.22 41.98
C PRO A 1045 15.86 -25.55 42.54
N HIS A 1046 16.91 -26.18 42.00
CA HIS A 1046 17.29 -27.53 42.44
C HIS A 1046 17.56 -27.61 43.95
N LYS A 1047 17.87 -26.46 44.57
CA LYS A 1047 17.97 -26.27 46.02
C LYS A 1047 16.63 -26.46 46.75
N ASP A 1048 15.54 -25.95 46.18
CA ASP A 1048 14.21 -25.94 46.77
C ASP A 1048 13.39 -27.18 46.33
N TYR A 1049 13.61 -27.66 45.09
CA TYR A 1049 12.93 -28.79 44.47
C TYR A 1049 13.97 -29.73 43.80
N PRO A 1050 14.53 -30.70 44.53
CA PRO A 1050 15.60 -31.56 44.02
C PRO A 1050 15.11 -32.53 42.93
N LEU A 1051 16.05 -33.01 42.11
CA LEU A 1051 15.80 -34.05 41.12
C LEU A 1051 15.66 -35.41 41.81
N ILE A 1052 14.52 -36.06 41.62
CA ILE A 1052 14.24 -37.39 42.16
C ILE A 1052 14.48 -38.41 41.03
N PRO A 1053 15.42 -39.35 41.17
CA PRO A 1053 15.65 -40.39 40.18
C PRO A 1053 14.45 -41.35 40.13
N VAL A 1054 14.11 -41.82 38.94
CA VAL A 1054 12.95 -42.71 38.71
C VAL A 1054 13.35 -43.98 37.97
N GLY A 1055 14.11 -43.83 36.88
CA GLY A 1055 14.43 -44.95 36.00
C GLY A 1055 15.53 -44.65 35.00
N LYS A 1056 15.81 -45.60 34.12
CA LYS A 1056 16.82 -45.51 33.07
C LYS A 1056 16.22 -45.85 31.72
N LEU A 1057 16.47 -45.00 30.72
CA LEU A 1057 16.07 -45.18 29.34
C LEU A 1057 17.29 -45.70 28.56
N VAL A 1058 17.17 -46.84 27.88
CA VAL A 1058 18.26 -47.46 27.11
C VAL A 1058 17.78 -47.77 25.69
N LEU A 1059 18.53 -47.33 24.68
CA LEU A 1059 18.24 -47.61 23.27
C LEU A 1059 19.16 -48.71 22.76
N ASN A 1060 18.58 -49.84 22.39
CA ASN A 1060 19.32 -51.05 22.01
C ASN A 1060 18.98 -51.58 20.62
N ARG A 1061 18.04 -50.97 19.90
CA ARG A 1061 17.59 -51.45 18.58
C ARG A 1061 17.41 -50.31 17.59
N ASN A 1062 18.04 -50.44 16.43
CA ASN A 1062 17.85 -49.57 15.28
C ASN A 1062 16.54 -49.92 14.53
N PRO A 1063 15.95 -48.96 13.80
CA PRO A 1063 14.78 -49.24 12.95
C PRO A 1063 15.16 -50.20 11.82
N VAL A 1064 14.28 -51.14 11.51
CA VAL A 1064 14.44 -52.07 10.37
C VAL A 1064 14.06 -51.36 9.07
N ASN A 1065 13.00 -50.56 9.11
CA ASN A 1065 12.57 -49.75 7.97
C ASN A 1065 12.27 -48.33 8.46
N TYR A 1066 13.07 -47.36 7.98
CA TYR A 1066 12.93 -45.97 8.39
C TYR A 1066 11.52 -45.41 8.12
N PHE A 1067 10.92 -45.73 6.97
CA PHE A 1067 9.59 -45.22 6.63
C PHE A 1067 8.50 -45.78 7.56
N ALA A 1068 8.44 -47.10 7.71
CA ALA A 1068 7.40 -47.76 8.50
C ALA A 1068 7.51 -47.45 10.01
N GLU A 1069 8.73 -47.31 10.53
CA GLU A 1069 8.97 -47.21 11.98
C GLU A 1069 9.31 -45.79 12.46
N VAL A 1070 9.91 -44.95 11.62
CA VAL A 1070 10.35 -43.58 11.99
C VAL A 1070 9.55 -42.51 11.27
N GLU A 1071 9.20 -42.73 10.00
CA GLU A 1071 8.37 -41.77 9.28
C GLU A 1071 6.92 -41.89 9.72
N GLN A 1072 6.34 -43.08 9.83
CA GLN A 1072 4.92 -43.21 10.21
C GLN A 1072 4.63 -43.05 11.72
N VAL A 1073 5.66 -42.97 12.58
CA VAL A 1073 5.43 -42.79 14.02
C VAL A 1073 4.80 -41.42 14.32
N ALA A 1074 3.79 -41.46 15.18
CA ALA A 1074 3.01 -40.33 15.65
C ALA A 1074 3.08 -40.28 17.18
N PHE A 1075 3.48 -39.12 17.73
CA PHE A 1075 3.49 -38.87 19.17
C PHE A 1075 2.38 -37.89 19.49
N ASP A 1076 1.48 -38.23 20.39
CA ASP A 1076 0.33 -37.41 20.76
C ASP A 1076 0.31 -37.19 22.28
N PRO A 1077 0.61 -35.97 22.78
CA PRO A 1077 0.63 -35.69 24.21
C PRO A 1077 -0.72 -35.87 24.91
N SER A 1078 -1.83 -36.03 24.18
CA SER A 1078 -3.12 -36.40 24.76
C SER A 1078 -3.20 -37.86 25.20
N ASN A 1079 -2.30 -38.73 24.70
CA ASN A 1079 -2.16 -40.11 25.15
C ASN A 1079 -1.49 -40.14 26.54
N MET A 1080 -2.29 -40.02 27.59
CA MET A 1080 -1.87 -40.07 28.99
C MET A 1080 -2.58 -41.23 29.72
N PRO A 1081 -1.83 -42.23 30.23
CA PRO A 1081 -2.43 -43.31 31.00
C PRO A 1081 -2.89 -42.81 32.38
N PRO A 1082 -3.80 -43.54 33.06
CA PRO A 1082 -4.29 -43.16 34.39
C PRO A 1082 -3.16 -42.87 35.37
N GLY A 1083 -3.24 -41.71 36.04
CA GLY A 1083 -2.21 -41.22 36.97
C GLY A 1083 -1.33 -40.10 36.43
N ILE A 1084 -1.38 -39.84 35.11
CA ILE A 1084 -0.75 -38.68 34.48
C ILE A 1084 -1.85 -37.84 33.83
N GLU A 1085 -1.89 -36.56 34.16
CA GLU A 1085 -2.93 -35.62 33.72
C GLU A 1085 -2.32 -34.32 33.20
N PRO A 1086 -3.02 -33.59 32.32
CA PRO A 1086 -2.56 -32.31 31.82
C PRO A 1086 -2.65 -31.22 32.90
N SER A 1087 -1.68 -30.30 32.89
CA SER A 1087 -1.73 -29.08 33.70
C SER A 1087 -2.46 -27.95 32.94
N PRO A 1088 -2.81 -26.82 33.60
CA PRO A 1088 -3.41 -25.65 32.93
C PRO A 1088 -2.39 -24.81 32.12
N ASP A 1089 -1.23 -25.37 31.77
CA ASP A 1089 -0.26 -24.74 30.85
C ASP A 1089 -0.93 -24.49 29.48
N LYS A 1090 -1.02 -23.22 29.08
CA LYS A 1090 -1.64 -22.81 27.81
C LYS A 1090 -1.00 -23.47 26.60
N MET A 1091 0.32 -23.63 26.60
CA MET A 1091 1.03 -24.29 25.50
C MET A 1091 0.75 -25.80 25.50
N LEU A 1092 0.70 -26.45 26.67
CA LEU A 1092 0.33 -27.86 26.76
C LEU A 1092 -1.10 -28.06 26.24
N GLN A 1093 -2.06 -27.27 26.73
CA GLN A 1093 -3.47 -27.33 26.33
C GLN A 1093 -3.64 -27.18 24.82
N GLY A 1094 -2.91 -26.25 24.19
CA GLY A 1094 -2.93 -26.13 22.74
C GLY A 1094 -2.34 -27.33 22.00
N ARG A 1095 -1.29 -27.97 22.56
CA ARG A 1095 -0.69 -29.18 21.98
C ARG A 1095 -1.58 -30.41 22.09
N LEU A 1096 -2.45 -30.50 23.10
CA LEU A 1096 -3.45 -31.56 23.22
C LEU A 1096 -4.42 -31.57 22.03
N PHE A 1097 -4.66 -30.41 21.41
CA PHE A 1097 -5.45 -30.29 20.19
C PHE A 1097 -4.61 -30.47 18.92
N ALA A 1098 -3.51 -29.73 18.78
CA ALA A 1098 -2.76 -29.61 17.51
C ALA A 1098 -2.10 -30.92 17.05
N TYR A 1099 -1.52 -31.70 17.98
CA TYR A 1099 -0.83 -32.94 17.61
C TYR A 1099 -1.77 -34.01 17.03
N PRO A 1100 -2.88 -34.39 17.69
CA PRO A 1100 -3.81 -35.35 17.11
C PRO A 1100 -4.38 -34.85 15.78
N ASP A 1101 -4.65 -33.56 15.67
CA ASP A 1101 -5.17 -32.95 14.44
C ASP A 1101 -4.19 -33.07 13.26
N THR A 1102 -2.91 -32.74 13.51
CA THR A 1102 -1.82 -32.94 12.55
C THR A 1102 -1.69 -34.40 12.11
N HIS A 1103 -1.78 -35.36 13.04
CA HIS A 1103 -1.67 -36.78 12.70
C HIS A 1103 -2.87 -37.27 11.88
N ARG A 1104 -4.08 -36.80 12.18
CA ARG A 1104 -5.28 -37.13 11.39
C ARG A 1104 -5.19 -36.59 9.96
N HIS A 1105 -4.64 -35.39 9.77
CA HIS A 1105 -4.41 -34.82 8.43
C HIS A 1105 -3.36 -35.61 7.65
N ARG A 1106 -2.24 -35.96 8.28
CA ARG A 1106 -1.09 -36.57 7.61
C ARG A 1106 -1.21 -38.09 7.40
N LEU A 1107 -1.64 -38.81 8.42
CA LEU A 1107 -1.69 -40.28 8.46
C LEU A 1107 -3.14 -40.82 8.43
N GLY A 1108 -4.14 -39.95 8.29
CA GLY A 1108 -5.54 -40.35 8.33
C GLY A 1108 -6.10 -40.56 9.74
N PRO A 1109 -7.43 -40.68 9.88
CA PRO A 1109 -8.08 -40.79 11.19
C PRO A 1109 -7.71 -42.05 11.96
N ASN A 1110 -7.33 -43.14 11.27
CA ASN A 1110 -7.00 -44.44 11.84
C ASN A 1110 -5.49 -44.64 12.08
N TYR A 1111 -4.71 -43.57 12.22
CA TYR A 1111 -3.25 -43.65 12.35
C TYR A 1111 -2.75 -44.49 13.55
N LEU A 1112 -3.58 -44.67 14.59
CA LEU A 1112 -3.29 -45.53 15.74
C LEU A 1112 -3.30 -47.02 15.40
N GLN A 1113 -3.88 -47.43 14.26
CA GLN A 1113 -3.84 -48.82 13.79
C GLN A 1113 -2.50 -49.19 13.12
N ILE A 1114 -1.68 -48.19 12.77
CA ILE A 1114 -0.35 -48.42 12.20
C ILE A 1114 0.52 -49.17 13.23
N PRO A 1115 1.26 -50.23 12.86
CA PRO A 1115 1.96 -51.09 13.82
C PRO A 1115 2.84 -50.38 14.86
N VAL A 1116 3.56 -49.31 14.47
CA VAL A 1116 4.40 -48.53 15.38
C VAL A 1116 3.61 -47.60 16.32
N ASN A 1117 2.37 -47.25 15.97
CA ASN A 1117 1.50 -46.41 16.80
C ASN A 1117 0.49 -47.24 17.60
N CYS A 1118 0.30 -48.51 17.24
CA CYS A 1118 -0.66 -49.40 17.87
C CYS A 1118 -0.26 -49.70 19.32
N PRO A 1119 -1.18 -49.55 20.30
CA PRO A 1119 -0.92 -49.92 21.69
C PRO A 1119 -0.95 -51.45 21.86
N PHE A 1120 0.04 -52.16 21.31
CA PHE A 1120 0.04 -53.63 21.23
C PHE A 1120 0.07 -54.35 22.59
N ARG A 1121 0.36 -53.65 23.70
CA ARG A 1121 0.29 -54.19 25.06
C ARG A 1121 -1.09 -54.06 25.72
N ALA A 1122 -1.98 -53.27 25.13
CA ALA A 1122 -3.35 -53.08 25.59
C ALA A 1122 -4.35 -53.53 24.53
N ARG A 1123 -5.53 -54.00 24.94
CA ARG A 1123 -6.60 -54.32 23.99
C ARG A 1123 -7.43 -53.07 23.73
N VAL A 1124 -7.42 -52.56 22.51
CA VAL A 1124 -8.27 -51.43 22.11
C VAL A 1124 -9.72 -51.88 21.99
N ALA A 1125 -10.61 -51.26 22.77
CA ALA A 1125 -12.05 -51.46 22.69
C ALA A 1125 -12.74 -50.09 22.90
N ASN A 1126 -13.08 -49.41 21.81
CA ASN A 1126 -13.70 -48.07 21.83
C ASN A 1126 -14.93 -48.04 20.92
N TYR A 1127 -15.56 -46.89 20.68
CA TYR A 1127 -16.74 -46.76 19.79
C TYR A 1127 -16.42 -46.12 18.44
N GLN A 1128 -15.14 -45.87 18.13
CA GLN A 1128 -14.71 -45.22 16.89
C GLN A 1128 -14.71 -46.22 15.74
N ARG A 1129 -15.39 -45.85 14.64
CA ARG A 1129 -15.51 -46.70 13.44
C ARG A 1129 -15.19 -45.94 12.16
N ASP A 1130 -14.85 -46.72 11.14
CA ASP A 1130 -14.69 -46.29 9.74
C ASP A 1130 -13.54 -45.28 9.53
N GLY A 1131 -13.48 -44.71 8.33
CA GLY A 1131 -12.46 -43.74 7.93
C GLY A 1131 -11.33 -44.33 7.08
N PRO A 1132 -10.58 -43.48 6.34
CA PRO A 1132 -9.43 -43.92 5.56
C PRO A 1132 -8.45 -44.77 6.35
N MET A 1133 -7.92 -45.82 5.71
CA MET A 1133 -6.95 -46.77 6.29
C MET A 1133 -7.44 -47.53 7.53
N CYS A 1134 -8.73 -47.88 7.60
CA CYS A 1134 -9.19 -48.90 8.53
C CYS A 1134 -8.64 -50.27 8.11
N MET A 1135 -7.67 -50.80 8.86
CA MET A 1135 -6.94 -52.04 8.57
C MET A 1135 -7.40 -53.22 9.43
N LEU A 1136 -8.05 -52.94 10.56
CA LEU A 1136 -8.59 -53.95 11.48
C LEU A 1136 -10.04 -54.29 11.15
N ASP A 1137 -10.63 -55.22 11.90
CA ASP A 1137 -12.00 -55.71 11.77
C ASP A 1137 -13.10 -54.68 12.10
N ASN A 1138 -12.72 -53.42 12.36
CA ASN A 1138 -13.61 -52.31 12.74
C ASN A 1138 -14.57 -52.71 13.90
N GLN A 1139 -14.10 -53.58 14.80
CA GLN A 1139 -14.87 -54.11 15.94
C GLN A 1139 -16.12 -54.92 15.56
N GLY A 1140 -16.16 -55.47 14.34
CA GLY A 1140 -17.22 -56.36 13.86
C GLY A 1140 -18.62 -55.78 14.03
N GLY A 1141 -19.56 -56.60 14.54
CA GLY A 1141 -20.98 -56.26 14.70
C GLY A 1141 -21.35 -55.47 15.97
N ALA A 1142 -20.38 -54.98 16.75
CA ALA A 1142 -20.70 -54.22 17.97
C ALA A 1142 -21.44 -52.88 17.68
N PRO A 1143 -22.21 -52.32 18.63
CA PRO A 1143 -22.81 -51.00 18.46
C PRO A 1143 -21.76 -49.89 18.32
N ASN A 1144 -22.08 -48.83 17.58
CA ASN A 1144 -21.20 -47.68 17.33
C ASN A 1144 -21.53 -46.43 18.17
N TYR A 1145 -22.35 -46.57 19.23
CA TYR A 1145 -22.78 -45.48 20.09
C TYR A 1145 -22.77 -45.89 21.57
N TYR A 1146 -22.67 -44.90 22.45
CA TYR A 1146 -22.75 -45.05 23.90
C TYR A 1146 -23.58 -43.91 24.51
N PRO A 1147 -24.42 -44.15 25.53
CA PRO A 1147 -24.69 -45.45 26.17
C PRO A 1147 -25.49 -46.38 25.25
N ASN A 1148 -25.33 -47.70 25.42
CA ASN A 1148 -26.11 -48.72 24.72
C ASN A 1148 -26.45 -49.88 25.67
N SER A 1149 -27.50 -50.64 25.35
CA SER A 1149 -27.98 -51.77 26.17
C SER A 1149 -27.40 -53.13 25.74
N PHE A 1150 -26.40 -53.15 24.86
CA PHE A 1150 -25.80 -54.37 24.33
C PHE A 1150 -24.45 -54.65 25.00
N SER A 1151 -23.85 -55.83 24.77
CA SER A 1151 -22.57 -56.26 25.36
C SER A 1151 -21.36 -55.50 24.78
N ALA A 1152 -21.30 -54.20 25.02
CA ALA A 1152 -20.27 -53.29 24.56
C ALA A 1152 -19.35 -52.82 25.71
N PRO A 1153 -18.18 -52.22 25.43
CA PRO A 1153 -17.27 -51.74 26.46
C PRO A 1153 -17.92 -50.70 27.41
N ASP A 1154 -17.82 -50.93 28.72
CA ASP A 1154 -18.42 -50.09 29.77
C ASP A 1154 -17.38 -49.18 30.46
N GLN A 1155 -17.85 -48.12 31.12
CA GLN A 1155 -17.01 -47.15 31.82
C GLN A 1155 -16.38 -47.73 33.09
N GLN A 1156 -15.14 -47.31 33.41
CA GLN A 1156 -14.46 -47.69 34.65
C GLN A 1156 -14.33 -46.48 35.61
N PRO A 1157 -15.07 -46.44 36.73
CA PRO A 1157 -14.99 -45.33 37.69
C PRO A 1157 -13.60 -45.15 38.34
N SER A 1158 -12.80 -46.22 38.45
CA SER A 1158 -11.43 -46.17 38.99
C SER A 1158 -10.45 -45.37 38.12
N ALA A 1159 -10.78 -45.17 36.85
CA ALA A 1159 -9.98 -44.42 35.88
C ALA A 1159 -10.42 -42.94 35.75
N LEU A 1160 -11.34 -42.46 36.60
CA LEU A 1160 -11.75 -41.05 36.59
C LEU A 1160 -10.55 -40.12 36.87
N GLU A 1161 -10.57 -38.99 36.16
CA GLU A 1161 -9.61 -37.90 36.33
C GLU A 1161 -9.83 -37.18 37.66
N HIS A 1162 -8.78 -36.59 38.21
CA HIS A 1162 -8.84 -35.82 39.44
C HIS A 1162 -9.60 -34.50 39.26
N CYS A 1163 -10.66 -34.31 40.06
CA CYS A 1163 -11.51 -33.13 40.05
C CYS A 1163 -10.74 -31.84 40.41
N ALA A 1164 -10.68 -30.87 39.49
CA ALA A 1164 -10.17 -29.52 39.75
C ALA A 1164 -11.32 -28.51 39.84
N ARG A 1165 -11.29 -27.60 40.83
CA ARG A 1165 -12.28 -26.51 40.97
C ARG A 1165 -11.82 -25.28 40.20
N CYS A 1166 -12.71 -24.69 39.39
CA CYS A 1166 -12.47 -23.44 38.68
C CYS A 1166 -13.74 -22.57 38.76
N SER A 1167 -13.64 -21.34 39.30
CA SER A 1167 -14.78 -20.44 39.51
C SER A 1167 -14.45 -18.98 39.15
N THR A 1168 -13.64 -18.78 38.11
CA THR A 1168 -13.10 -17.48 37.72
C THR A 1168 -13.67 -17.01 36.38
N ASP A 1169 -13.60 -15.70 36.12
CA ASP A 1169 -14.04 -15.12 34.87
C ASP A 1169 -13.27 -15.67 33.66
N VAL A 1170 -14.00 -15.80 32.55
CA VAL A 1170 -13.49 -16.27 31.26
C VAL A 1170 -13.15 -15.06 30.39
N GLN A 1171 -11.88 -14.89 30.05
CA GLN A 1171 -11.43 -13.83 29.13
C GLN A 1171 -10.05 -14.15 28.52
N ARG A 1172 -9.61 -13.29 27.60
CA ARG A 1172 -8.23 -13.29 27.06
C ARG A 1172 -7.34 -12.47 28.00
N PHE A 1173 -6.57 -13.15 28.85
CA PHE A 1173 -5.70 -12.50 29.83
C PHE A 1173 -4.35 -12.11 29.21
N ASN A 1174 -4.02 -10.82 29.27
CA ASN A 1174 -2.76 -10.27 28.77
C ASN A 1174 -1.58 -10.54 29.72
N SER A 1175 -0.47 -11.05 29.19
CA SER A 1175 0.75 -11.41 29.93
C SER A 1175 1.84 -10.33 29.94
N THR A 1176 1.55 -9.10 29.50
CA THR A 1176 2.56 -8.01 29.35
C THR A 1176 3.26 -7.63 30.67
N ASN A 1177 2.59 -7.79 31.81
CA ASN A 1177 3.13 -7.40 33.12
C ASN A 1177 4.09 -8.43 33.75
N GLU A 1178 4.34 -9.55 33.07
CA GLU A 1178 5.21 -10.59 33.61
C GLU A 1178 6.70 -10.32 33.35
N ASP A 1179 7.55 -10.62 34.33
CA ASP A 1179 9.01 -10.50 34.23
C ASP A 1179 9.60 -11.52 33.23
N ASN A 1180 10.27 -11.02 32.19
CA ASN A 1180 10.95 -11.80 31.15
C ASN A 1180 12.48 -11.60 31.15
N VAL A 1181 13.04 -10.78 32.06
CA VAL A 1181 14.45 -10.36 32.02
C VAL A 1181 15.31 -11.01 33.11
N THR A 1182 14.76 -11.20 34.31
CA THR A 1182 15.55 -11.66 35.47
C THR A 1182 16.20 -13.02 35.22
N GLN A 1183 15.46 -13.97 34.62
CA GLN A 1183 15.99 -15.31 34.37
C GLN A 1183 17.10 -15.34 33.30
N VAL A 1184 17.02 -14.45 32.32
CA VAL A 1184 18.04 -14.31 31.28
C VAL A 1184 19.30 -13.69 31.87
N ARG A 1185 19.15 -12.70 32.77
CA ARG A 1185 20.27 -12.10 33.51
C ARG A 1185 20.99 -13.13 34.36
N ASP A 1186 20.26 -13.95 35.11
CA ASP A 1186 20.84 -15.01 35.95
C ASP A 1186 21.60 -16.05 35.09
N PHE A 1187 21.04 -16.42 33.93
CA PHE A 1187 21.71 -17.30 32.98
C PHE A 1187 23.02 -16.69 32.46
N TYR A 1188 22.99 -15.41 32.08
CA TYR A 1188 24.17 -14.71 31.58
C TYR A 1188 25.26 -14.60 32.66
N LEU A 1189 24.91 -14.20 33.88
CA LEU A 1189 25.87 -13.90 34.96
C LEU A 1189 26.35 -15.11 35.77
N ASN A 1190 25.49 -16.12 36.00
CA ASN A 1190 25.82 -17.19 36.94
C ASN A 1190 26.11 -18.54 36.25
N VAL A 1191 25.66 -18.73 35.00
CA VAL A 1191 25.82 -20.01 34.27
C VAL A 1191 26.97 -19.96 33.27
N LEU A 1192 27.10 -18.87 32.51
CA LEU A 1192 28.09 -18.76 31.45
C LEU A 1192 29.41 -18.22 31.98
N THR A 1193 30.51 -18.87 31.56
CA THR A 1193 31.87 -18.34 31.75
C THR A 1193 32.09 -17.12 30.85
N GLU A 1194 33.12 -16.33 31.15
CA GLU A 1194 33.41 -15.11 30.38
C GLU A 1194 33.67 -15.40 28.89
N GLU A 1195 34.35 -16.50 28.58
CA GLU A 1195 34.57 -16.94 27.20
C GLU A 1195 33.26 -17.34 26.49
N GLN A 1196 32.36 -18.03 27.20
CA GLN A 1196 31.06 -18.44 26.68
C GLN A 1196 30.16 -17.23 26.43
N ARG A 1197 30.22 -16.19 27.29
CA ARG A 1197 29.51 -14.93 27.06
C ARG A 1197 29.99 -14.22 25.80
N ARG A 1198 31.31 -14.19 25.59
CA ARG A 1198 31.89 -13.62 24.36
C ARG A 1198 31.40 -14.35 23.12
N ARG A 1199 31.44 -15.69 23.11
CA ARG A 1199 30.91 -16.51 21.99
C ARG A 1199 29.42 -16.30 21.77
N LEU A 1200 28.63 -16.22 22.85
CA LEU A 1200 27.19 -15.93 22.78
C LEU A 1200 26.92 -14.60 22.06
N CYS A 1201 27.60 -13.52 22.46
CA CYS A 1201 27.45 -12.21 21.82
C CYS A 1201 27.88 -12.25 20.35
N GLN A 1202 28.97 -12.95 20.02
CA GLN A 1202 29.44 -13.15 18.65
C GLN A 1202 28.42 -13.89 17.78
N ASN A 1203 27.83 -14.96 18.30
CA ASN A 1203 26.83 -15.76 17.57
C ASN A 1203 25.55 -14.94 17.30
N ILE A 1204 25.09 -14.17 18.29
CA ILE A 1204 23.90 -13.31 18.13
C ILE A 1204 24.17 -12.20 17.12
N ALA A 1205 25.25 -11.43 17.31
CA ALA A 1205 25.61 -10.34 16.39
C ALA A 1205 25.87 -10.87 14.96
N GLY A 1206 26.49 -12.04 14.85
CA GLY A 1206 26.78 -12.70 13.58
C GLY A 1206 25.52 -13.06 12.77
N HIS A 1207 24.41 -13.40 13.44
CA HIS A 1207 23.12 -13.67 12.80
C HIS A 1207 22.26 -12.41 12.63
N LEU A 1208 22.33 -11.46 13.56
CA LEU A 1208 21.54 -10.23 13.58
C LEU A 1208 22.05 -9.16 12.57
N LYS A 1209 23.32 -9.24 12.16
CA LYS A 1209 23.92 -8.25 11.23
C LYS A 1209 23.19 -8.10 9.90
N ASP A 1210 22.54 -9.17 9.42
CA ASP A 1210 21.86 -9.21 8.13
C ASP A 1210 20.40 -8.70 8.19
N ALA A 1211 19.88 -8.41 9.40
CA ALA A 1211 18.55 -7.83 9.60
C ALA A 1211 18.54 -6.29 9.44
N GLN A 1212 17.36 -5.69 9.28
CA GLN A 1212 17.19 -4.24 9.16
C GLN A 1212 17.56 -3.50 10.46
N LEU A 1213 18.11 -2.30 10.31
CA LEU A 1213 18.67 -1.53 11.43
C LEU A 1213 17.67 -1.26 12.57
N PHE A 1214 16.38 -1.03 12.28
CA PHE A 1214 15.39 -0.79 13.34
C PHE A 1214 15.11 -2.06 14.16
N ILE A 1215 15.18 -3.23 13.52
CA ILE A 1215 15.06 -4.53 14.18
C ILE A 1215 16.30 -4.77 15.05
N GLN A 1216 17.50 -4.48 14.51
CA GLN A 1216 18.76 -4.54 15.26
C GLN A 1216 18.69 -3.69 16.54
N LYS A 1217 18.24 -2.43 16.43
CA LYS A 1217 18.06 -1.53 17.58
C LYS A 1217 17.06 -2.07 18.61
N LYS A 1218 15.90 -2.56 18.15
CA LYS A 1218 14.89 -3.15 19.04
C LYS A 1218 15.43 -4.38 19.77
N ALA A 1219 16.16 -5.25 19.07
CA ALA A 1219 16.80 -6.41 19.68
C ALA A 1219 17.88 -6.02 20.70
N VAL A 1220 18.76 -5.06 20.38
CA VAL A 1220 19.79 -4.57 21.32
C VAL A 1220 19.14 -3.97 22.56
N LYS A 1221 18.04 -3.21 22.42
CA LYS A 1221 17.28 -2.68 23.55
C LYS A 1221 16.83 -3.81 24.48
N ASN A 1222 16.20 -4.85 23.94
CA ASN A 1222 15.76 -6.00 24.73
C ASN A 1222 16.92 -6.68 25.49
N PHE A 1223 18.10 -6.82 24.87
CA PHE A 1223 19.28 -7.37 25.55
C PHE A 1223 19.90 -6.42 26.59
N THR A 1224 19.74 -5.11 26.40
CA THR A 1224 20.16 -4.08 27.36
C THR A 1224 19.29 -4.11 28.61
N ASP A 1225 17.98 -4.31 28.44
CA ASP A 1225 17.03 -4.49 29.55
C ASP A 1225 17.39 -5.72 30.40
N VAL A 1226 17.94 -6.77 29.76
CA VAL A 1226 18.51 -7.92 30.48
C VAL A 1226 19.76 -7.52 31.25
N HIS A 1227 20.81 -7.00 30.61
CA HIS A 1227 21.99 -6.49 31.30
C HIS A 1227 22.73 -5.45 30.42
N PRO A 1228 23.16 -4.30 30.97
CA PRO A 1228 23.82 -3.25 30.18
C PRO A 1228 25.06 -3.73 29.41
N ASP A 1229 25.94 -4.52 30.05
CA ASP A 1229 27.13 -5.11 29.40
C ASP A 1229 26.76 -6.05 28.24
N TYR A 1230 25.65 -6.77 28.37
CA TYR A 1230 25.22 -7.72 27.34
C TYR A 1230 24.78 -7.00 26.06
N GLY A 1231 23.95 -5.95 26.22
CA GLY A 1231 23.56 -5.08 25.12
C GLY A 1231 24.75 -4.35 24.48
N ALA A 1232 25.65 -3.78 25.30
CA ALA A 1232 26.82 -3.03 24.84
C ALA A 1232 27.78 -3.88 23.99
N ARG A 1233 28.04 -5.14 24.39
CA ARG A 1233 28.89 -6.06 23.62
C ARG A 1233 28.29 -6.43 22.27
N ILE A 1234 26.97 -6.64 22.20
CA ILE A 1234 26.28 -6.92 20.94
C ILE A 1234 26.33 -5.69 20.03
N GLN A 1235 26.07 -4.50 20.59
CA GLN A 1235 26.12 -3.24 19.86
C GLN A 1235 27.52 -3.01 19.24
N ALA A 1236 28.59 -3.17 20.02
CA ALA A 1236 29.96 -3.00 19.53
C ALA A 1236 30.32 -3.95 18.36
N LEU A 1237 29.85 -5.20 18.42
CA LEU A 1237 30.04 -6.17 17.34
C LEU A 1237 29.22 -5.83 16.10
N LEU A 1238 27.96 -5.39 16.28
CA LEU A 1238 27.12 -4.95 15.17
C LEU A 1238 27.68 -3.71 14.48
N ASP A 1239 28.21 -2.74 15.24
CA ASP A 1239 28.83 -1.53 14.69
C ASP A 1239 30.04 -1.90 13.84
N LYS A 1240 30.87 -2.84 14.31
CA LYS A 1240 31.97 -3.40 13.51
C LYS A 1240 31.48 -4.06 12.22
N TYR A 1241 30.47 -4.94 12.28
CA TYR A 1241 29.95 -5.62 11.09
C TYR A 1241 29.24 -4.69 10.11
N ASN A 1242 28.55 -3.66 10.63
CA ASN A 1242 27.88 -2.65 9.82
C ASN A 1242 28.91 -1.72 9.13
N ALA A 1243 30.10 -1.51 9.72
CA ALA A 1243 31.19 -0.76 9.11
C ALA A 1243 31.95 -1.55 8.02
N GLU A 1244 32.09 -2.87 8.16
CA GLU A 1244 32.88 -3.73 7.25
C GLU A 1244 32.18 -4.09 5.92
N LYS A 1245 30.85 -3.93 5.78
CA LYS A 1245 30.10 -4.39 4.59
C LYS A 1245 29.29 -3.27 3.90
N PRO A 1246 29.40 -3.10 2.57
CA PRO A 1246 28.33 -2.47 1.80
C PRO A 1246 27.13 -3.44 1.75
N LYS A 1247 25.99 -3.04 2.34
CA LYS A 1247 24.78 -3.88 2.43
C LYS A 1247 24.14 -4.09 1.05
N ASN A 1248 24.57 -5.12 0.33
CA ASN A 1248 23.92 -5.64 -0.89
C ASN A 1248 22.72 -6.57 -0.57
N ALA A 1249 22.12 -6.47 0.62
CA ALA A 1249 20.97 -7.30 1.00
C ALA A 1249 19.67 -6.68 0.47
N ILE A 1250 18.94 -7.42 -0.36
CA ILE A 1250 17.62 -7.02 -0.87
C ILE A 1250 16.59 -7.42 0.20
N HIS A 1251 16.03 -6.44 0.89
CA HIS A 1251 14.96 -6.66 1.87
C HIS A 1251 13.59 -6.64 1.17
N THR A 1252 12.79 -7.68 1.39
CA THR A 1252 11.44 -7.80 0.80
C THR A 1252 10.33 -7.24 1.68
N LEU A 1253 10.50 -7.30 3.00
CA LEU A 1253 9.53 -6.75 3.95
C LEU A 1253 9.99 -5.35 4.34
N VAL A 1254 9.14 -4.34 4.11
CA VAL A 1254 9.44 -2.97 4.51
C VAL A 1254 8.31 -2.43 5.35
N GLN A 1255 8.66 -1.76 6.45
CA GLN A 1255 7.71 -1.14 7.36
C GLN A 1255 6.87 -0.09 6.63
N PRO A 1256 5.53 -0.25 6.54
CA PRO A 1256 4.66 0.81 6.06
C PRO A 1256 4.62 1.92 7.13
N GLY A 1257 5.04 3.14 6.79
CA GLY A 1257 4.89 4.29 7.68
C GLY A 1257 6.05 4.61 8.63
N SER A 1258 7.31 4.35 8.27
CA SER A 1258 8.47 4.81 9.06
C SER A 1258 8.73 6.32 8.94
N HIS A 1259 7.73 7.17 9.19
CA HIS A 1259 7.93 8.59 9.54
C HIS A 1259 8.59 8.77 10.93
N LEU A 1260 8.64 7.71 11.75
CA LEU A 1260 9.20 7.72 13.11
C LEU A 1260 10.66 7.23 13.20
N ALA A 1261 11.17 6.44 12.25
CA ALA A 1261 12.54 5.90 12.32
C ALA A 1261 13.64 6.94 11.98
N ALA A 1262 13.28 8.05 11.32
CA ALA A 1262 14.21 9.16 11.06
C ALA A 1262 14.64 9.91 12.34
N ARG A 1263 13.97 9.67 13.49
CA ARG A 1263 14.34 10.25 14.79
C ARG A 1263 15.56 9.57 15.43
N GLU A 1264 15.79 8.28 15.18
CA GLU A 1264 16.83 7.52 15.88
C GLU A 1264 18.17 7.43 15.12
N LYS A 1265 18.21 7.84 13.84
CA LYS A 1265 19.47 7.93 13.07
C LYS A 1265 20.22 9.26 13.26
N ALA A 1266 19.66 10.22 13.99
CA ALA A 1266 20.30 11.51 14.25
C ALA A 1266 21.12 11.54 15.56
N ASN A 1267 21.11 10.47 16.36
CA ASN A 1267 21.82 10.35 17.64
C ASN A 1267 22.92 9.26 17.65
N LEU A 1268 23.34 8.81 16.47
CA LEU A 1268 24.64 8.20 16.19
C LEU A 1268 25.27 9.05 15.09
#